data_AF-A0A8J7DRJ9-F1
#
_entry.id   AF-A0A8J7DRJ9-F1
#
_cell.length_a   1.000
_cell.length_b   1.000
_cell.length_c   1.000
_cell.angle_alpha   90.00
_cell.angle_beta   90.00
_cell.angle_gamma   90.00
#
_symmetry.space_group_name_H-M   'P 1'
#
loop_
_entity.id
_entity.type
_entity.pdbx_description
1 polymer ?
#
loop_
_entity_poly.entity_id
_entity_poly.type
_entity_poly.pdbx_seq_one_letter_code
_entity_poly.pdbx_strand_id
1 'polypeptide(L)'
;MSRHLLRQALRLPQAAVKRLVTGLLQLVLLANRPARMARSGFVLPTTVLLVLMVVLTATALTYRSFTRSDMAISQREQQVIANAATPALDRARAKIEFLFNRDNRLSSGLPTGDFLASMMLTQPYPGTVVALPGDPFTLPGETRLDINGDDTLDNAWSFVSDNNGEIITYSILVEDEAQADPDINVRSADLEAKANGLVTRTGPLATTEATTGCANARAEKGWQIVSDGTSTALQKNFQVNVFVPNANNANRTVESFEFQQSRIANRGNKWAAWFRYDMEIFPGAPFNINGAMHTDSSLFFRNNNGQVTSYMISSHNSCVYSVEASEITVGFPSADGTFQGQVVRGAIFNNAYGGGNATIHTFNDDDPPNVRTLTTGNDSVDGGNPADIAVNPLVLYAQDRLQHNDPSTWTSVPDYLTSDIFTEGRIISRVVDRPFVDDFSRADNRWGPKPRYSDNNPALDVTNPANGVSLGDNIVDIDQVTDPITGLDGYWERQAVNYGLRLVVGQRLELGNPNGWNFTPPGVASTQDRLYPPNAARSVGTGAAAVLENEYRQKTALRDNLAAVQSMVVYHYNHPNGGEYPAACMAMTAHPGTLQTIRNSRDFTNFPGTNLPYPNFLTGTGTNGWEFDFYSESDFGTDVYDNTSALGIALRNLAHFAGDPNGGAPSFNPVQDGVVHPFPYMAMWGDFSPLRRIFDDYIDATTGAVPYADLSSADRATLHSAACTLGMLGNNLRFASNQSAIIGASSNLFCVGFPGQRPSAI
;
A
#
# COMPACT_ATOMS: atom_id res chain seq x y z
N MET A 1 -31.92 -68.85 11.25
CA MET A 1 -32.55 -69.82 10.31
C MET A 1 -31.46 -70.70 9.70
N SER A 2 -31.51 -71.99 10.03
CA SER A 2 -30.77 -73.16 9.51
C SER A 2 -29.56 -72.97 8.56
N ARG A 3 -28.35 -73.22 9.10
CA ARG A 3 -27.06 -73.41 8.37
C ARG A 3 -27.07 -74.58 7.37
N HIS A 4 -28.12 -75.40 7.33
CA HIS A 4 -28.22 -76.56 6.43
C HIS A 4 -28.59 -76.20 4.98
N LEU A 5 -29.41 -75.17 4.76
CA LEU A 5 -29.80 -74.74 3.40
C LEU A 5 -28.66 -74.03 2.67
N LEU A 6 -27.87 -73.22 3.39
CA LEU A 6 -26.70 -72.51 2.86
C LEU A 6 -25.56 -73.47 2.45
N ARG A 7 -25.37 -74.58 3.19
CA ARG A 7 -24.40 -75.62 2.81
C ARG A 7 -24.84 -76.45 1.60
N GLN A 8 -26.15 -76.58 1.32
CA GLN A 8 -26.64 -77.21 0.10
C GLN A 8 -26.55 -76.26 -1.12
N ALA A 9 -26.80 -74.96 -0.92
CA ALA A 9 -26.66 -73.95 -1.98
C ALA A 9 -25.19 -73.76 -2.44
N LEU A 10 -24.24 -73.76 -1.51
CA LEU A 10 -22.80 -73.61 -1.82
C LEU A 10 -22.15 -74.86 -2.41
N ARG A 11 -22.79 -76.03 -2.33
CA ARG A 11 -22.32 -77.27 -2.98
C ARG A 11 -22.80 -77.45 -4.42
N LEU A 12 -23.85 -76.72 -4.84
CA LEU A 12 -24.35 -76.74 -6.21
C LEU A 12 -23.30 -76.34 -7.27
N PRO A 13 -22.50 -75.26 -7.11
CA PRO A 13 -21.48 -74.92 -8.10
C PRO A 13 -20.34 -75.95 -8.13
N GLN A 14 -19.93 -76.49 -6.97
CA GLN A 14 -18.89 -77.53 -6.91
C GLN A 14 -19.36 -78.86 -7.53
N ALA A 15 -20.62 -79.25 -7.31
CA ALA A 15 -21.19 -80.45 -7.93
C ALA A 15 -21.34 -80.29 -9.45
N ALA A 16 -21.75 -79.10 -9.93
CA ALA A 16 -21.90 -78.81 -11.35
C ALA A 16 -20.55 -78.78 -12.08
N VAL A 17 -19.54 -78.10 -11.52
CA VAL A 17 -18.18 -78.05 -12.08
C VAL A 17 -17.53 -79.43 -12.07
N LYS A 18 -17.69 -80.21 -10.99
CA LYS A 18 -17.12 -81.56 -10.91
C LYS A 18 -17.79 -82.51 -11.93
N ARG A 19 -19.10 -82.40 -12.16
CA ARG A 19 -19.82 -83.16 -13.20
C ARG A 19 -19.39 -82.77 -14.62
N LEU A 20 -19.16 -81.49 -14.86
CA LEU A 20 -18.71 -80.97 -16.15
C LEU A 20 -17.29 -81.45 -16.46
N VAL A 21 -16.38 -81.36 -15.49
CA VAL A 21 -14.99 -81.82 -15.63
C VAL A 21 -14.92 -83.35 -15.77
N THR A 22 -15.70 -84.12 -15.01
CA THR A 22 -15.76 -85.58 -15.18
C THR A 22 -16.39 -86.01 -16.50
N GLY A 23 -17.42 -85.30 -16.98
CA GLY A 23 -18.01 -85.54 -18.31
C GLY A 23 -17.02 -85.25 -19.45
N LEU A 24 -16.24 -84.17 -19.35
CA LEU A 24 -15.23 -83.80 -20.34
C LEU A 24 -14.04 -84.78 -20.34
N LEU A 25 -13.60 -85.23 -19.16
CA LEU A 25 -12.56 -86.26 -19.04
C LEU A 25 -13.02 -87.64 -19.53
N GLN A 26 -14.28 -88.02 -19.32
CA GLN A 26 -14.83 -89.28 -19.85
C GLN A 26 -14.92 -89.26 -21.39
N LEU A 27 -15.28 -88.12 -21.99
CA LEU A 27 -15.28 -87.94 -23.44
C LEU A 27 -13.88 -88.04 -24.06
N VAL A 28 -12.86 -87.49 -23.39
CA VAL A 28 -11.46 -87.56 -23.86
C VAL A 28 -10.87 -88.96 -23.70
N LEU A 29 -11.23 -89.70 -22.65
CA LEU A 29 -10.75 -91.07 -22.42
C LEU A 29 -11.43 -92.11 -23.32
N LEU A 30 -12.69 -91.91 -23.71
CA LEU A 30 -13.39 -92.78 -24.66
C LEU A 30 -12.90 -92.59 -26.11
N ALA A 31 -12.30 -91.45 -26.44
CA ALA A 31 -11.76 -91.16 -27.77
C ALA A 31 -10.45 -91.91 -28.09
N ASN A 32 -9.81 -92.56 -27.11
CA ASN A 32 -8.44 -93.08 -27.25
C ASN A 32 -8.27 -94.61 -27.19
N ARG A 33 -9.31 -95.40 -27.52
CA ARG A 33 -9.18 -96.86 -27.76
C ARG A 33 -9.41 -97.20 -29.24
N PRO A 34 -8.46 -97.87 -29.93
CA PRO A 34 -8.56 -98.11 -31.36
C PRO A 34 -9.42 -99.36 -31.63
N ALA A 35 -10.62 -99.16 -32.18
CA ALA A 35 -11.37 -100.22 -32.84
C ALA A 35 -11.60 -99.84 -34.30
N ARG A 36 -11.28 -100.79 -35.16
CA ARG A 36 -11.11 -100.67 -36.61
C ARG A 36 -12.32 -100.05 -37.31
N MET A 37 -12.01 -99.23 -38.31
CA MET A 37 -12.93 -98.54 -39.21
C MET A 37 -13.91 -99.48 -39.90
N ALA A 38 -15.15 -99.03 -40.03
CA ALA A 38 -15.97 -99.24 -41.22
C ALA A 38 -16.71 -97.93 -41.57
N ARG A 39 -16.36 -97.40 -42.74
CA ARG A 39 -16.87 -96.25 -43.51
C ARG A 39 -18.27 -95.71 -43.14
N SER A 40 -18.34 -94.40 -42.86
CA SER A 40 -19.25 -93.42 -43.53
C SER A 40 -19.12 -92.03 -42.88
N GLY A 41 -19.01 -90.96 -43.68
CA GLY A 41 -19.52 -89.62 -43.31
C GLY A 41 -18.57 -88.59 -42.70
N PHE A 42 -18.01 -87.75 -43.55
CA PHE A 42 -17.03 -86.68 -43.31
C PHE A 42 -17.62 -85.40 -42.68
N VAL A 43 -17.97 -85.33 -41.38
CA VAL A 43 -18.40 -84.05 -40.74
C VAL A 43 -18.22 -83.99 -39.20
N LEU A 44 -17.02 -84.24 -38.64
CA LEU A 44 -16.84 -84.21 -37.17
C LEU A 44 -15.77 -83.24 -36.61
N PRO A 45 -14.61 -83.03 -37.23
CA PRO A 45 -13.63 -82.07 -36.71
C PRO A 45 -14.06 -80.61 -36.91
N THR A 46 -14.75 -80.32 -38.03
CA THR A 46 -15.15 -78.96 -38.40
C THR A 46 -16.32 -78.44 -37.56
N THR A 47 -17.26 -79.29 -37.17
CA THR A 47 -18.43 -78.91 -36.34
C THR A 47 -18.03 -78.63 -34.90
N VAL A 48 -17.13 -79.43 -34.33
CA VAL A 48 -16.62 -79.20 -32.96
C VAL A 48 -15.80 -77.90 -32.89
N LEU A 49 -14.96 -77.63 -33.90
CA LEU A 49 -14.18 -76.39 -33.96
C LEU A 49 -15.06 -75.16 -34.16
N LEU A 50 -16.12 -75.26 -34.97
CA LEU A 50 -17.13 -74.20 -35.12
C LEU A 50 -17.86 -73.91 -33.81
N VAL A 51 -18.32 -74.94 -33.10
CA VAL A 51 -19.03 -74.75 -31.81
C VAL A 51 -18.10 -74.13 -30.77
N LEU A 52 -16.83 -74.55 -30.71
CA LEU A 52 -15.86 -73.99 -29.78
C LEU A 52 -15.55 -72.53 -30.10
N MET A 53 -15.41 -72.19 -31.38
CA MET A 53 -15.24 -70.80 -31.82
C MET A 53 -16.47 -69.94 -31.53
N VAL A 54 -17.69 -70.45 -31.70
CA VAL A 54 -18.94 -69.74 -31.35
C VAL A 54 -19.04 -69.50 -29.84
N VAL A 55 -18.72 -70.51 -29.01
CA VAL A 55 -18.75 -70.33 -27.55
C VAL A 55 -17.69 -69.33 -27.08
N LEU A 56 -16.48 -69.37 -27.66
CA LEU A 56 -15.37 -68.49 -27.29
C LEU A 56 -15.60 -67.04 -27.76
N THR A 57 -16.21 -66.85 -28.93
CA THR A 57 -16.64 -65.52 -29.40
C THR A 57 -17.82 -65.00 -28.59
N ALA A 58 -18.79 -65.85 -28.25
CA ALA A 58 -19.90 -65.46 -27.38
C ALA A 58 -19.39 -65.04 -25.99
N THR A 59 -18.52 -65.80 -25.33
CA THR A 59 -17.96 -65.40 -24.03
C THR A 59 -17.09 -64.15 -24.13
N ALA A 60 -16.29 -63.99 -25.19
CA ALA A 60 -15.51 -62.77 -25.41
C ALA A 60 -16.40 -61.52 -25.64
N LEU A 61 -17.51 -61.68 -26.37
CA LEU A 61 -18.49 -60.62 -26.59
C LEU A 61 -19.23 -60.27 -25.30
N THR A 62 -19.67 -61.26 -24.51
CA THR A 62 -20.34 -61.01 -23.23
C THR A 62 -19.40 -60.33 -22.23
N TYR A 63 -18.12 -60.76 -22.16
CA TYR A 63 -17.12 -60.10 -21.32
C TYR A 63 -16.89 -58.64 -21.76
N ARG A 64 -16.77 -58.38 -23.07
CA ARG A 64 -16.68 -57.01 -23.59
C ARG A 64 -17.95 -56.18 -23.32
N SER A 65 -19.12 -56.79 -23.33
CA SER A 65 -20.38 -56.11 -23.01
C SER A 65 -20.45 -55.75 -21.53
N PHE A 66 -19.95 -56.60 -20.63
CA PHE A 66 -19.82 -56.26 -19.20
C PHE A 66 -18.83 -55.12 -18.99
N THR A 67 -17.62 -55.20 -19.55
CA THR A 67 -16.63 -54.12 -19.37
C THR A 67 -17.09 -52.79 -19.96
N ARG A 68 -17.79 -52.79 -21.10
CA ARG A 68 -18.40 -51.56 -21.67
C ARG A 68 -19.55 -51.03 -20.81
N SER A 69 -20.35 -51.90 -20.22
CA SER A 69 -21.41 -51.49 -19.29
C SER A 69 -20.81 -50.83 -18.05
N ASP A 70 -19.76 -51.41 -17.48
CA ASP A 70 -19.06 -50.85 -16.31
C ASP A 70 -18.45 -49.47 -16.61
N MET A 71 -17.80 -49.32 -17.78
CA MET A 71 -17.27 -48.02 -18.22
C MET A 71 -18.37 -46.97 -18.43
N ALA A 72 -19.50 -47.35 -19.04
CA ALA A 72 -20.62 -46.42 -19.27
C ALA A 72 -21.31 -46.01 -17.97
N ILE A 73 -21.41 -46.91 -16.98
CA ILE A 73 -21.91 -46.61 -15.64
C ILE A 73 -20.98 -45.63 -14.95
N SER A 74 -19.67 -45.90 -14.93
CA SER A 74 -18.68 -45.01 -14.32
C SER A 74 -18.68 -43.61 -14.97
N GLN A 75 -18.72 -43.49 -16.29
CA GLN A 75 -18.80 -42.19 -16.98
C GLN A 75 -20.09 -41.42 -16.65
N ARG A 76 -21.22 -42.13 -16.55
CA ARG A 76 -22.50 -41.50 -16.20
C ARG A 76 -22.52 -41.04 -14.74
N GLU A 77 -21.95 -41.83 -13.83
CA GLU A 77 -21.79 -41.46 -12.42
C GLU A 77 -20.89 -40.23 -12.29
N GLN A 78 -19.75 -40.19 -12.98
CA GLN A 78 -18.87 -39.01 -13.00
C GLN A 78 -19.59 -37.74 -13.47
N GLN A 79 -20.43 -37.83 -14.51
CA GLN A 79 -21.17 -36.67 -15.03
C GLN A 79 -22.27 -36.20 -14.06
N VAL A 80 -23.00 -37.12 -13.43
CA VAL A 80 -24.01 -36.78 -12.42
C VAL A 80 -23.35 -36.12 -11.21
N ILE A 81 -22.19 -36.61 -10.80
CA ILE A 81 -21.47 -36.11 -9.63
C ILE A 81 -20.79 -34.77 -9.91
N ALA A 82 -20.24 -34.55 -11.12
CA ALA A 82 -19.74 -33.22 -11.54
C ALA A 82 -20.85 -32.16 -11.49
N ASN A 83 -22.07 -32.51 -11.93
CA ASN A 83 -23.23 -31.63 -11.79
C ASN A 83 -23.63 -31.42 -10.32
N ALA A 84 -23.46 -32.43 -9.46
CA ALA A 84 -23.72 -32.33 -8.02
C ALA A 84 -22.69 -31.44 -7.30
N ALA A 85 -21.43 -31.39 -7.76
CA ALA A 85 -20.37 -30.57 -7.19
C ALA A 85 -20.42 -29.08 -7.61
N THR A 86 -21.14 -28.75 -8.69
CA THR A 86 -21.21 -27.39 -9.24
C THR A 86 -21.69 -26.34 -8.22
N PRO A 87 -22.74 -26.58 -7.40
CA PRO A 87 -23.17 -25.63 -6.37
C PRO A 87 -22.08 -25.35 -5.31
N ALA A 88 -21.23 -26.34 -4.98
CA ALA A 88 -20.13 -26.14 -4.05
C ALA A 88 -19.08 -25.18 -4.62
N LEU A 89 -18.79 -25.30 -5.92
CA LEU A 89 -17.88 -24.40 -6.63
C LEU A 89 -18.42 -22.97 -6.69
N ASP A 90 -19.71 -22.81 -7.00
CA ASP A 90 -20.35 -21.49 -7.05
C ASP A 90 -20.35 -20.80 -5.68
N ARG A 91 -20.63 -21.57 -4.61
CA ARG A 91 -20.54 -21.09 -3.23
C ARG A 91 -19.11 -20.71 -2.85
N ALA A 92 -18.11 -21.53 -3.19
CA ALA A 92 -16.71 -21.23 -2.94
C ALA A 92 -16.26 -19.95 -3.67
N ARG A 93 -16.64 -19.78 -4.93
CA ARG A 93 -16.38 -18.56 -5.70
C ARG A 93 -17.03 -17.34 -5.07
N ALA A 94 -18.30 -17.45 -4.65
CA ALA A 94 -19.00 -16.35 -3.99
C ALA A 94 -18.29 -15.89 -2.70
N LYS A 95 -17.73 -16.83 -1.92
CA LYS A 95 -16.93 -16.50 -0.71
C LYS A 95 -15.62 -15.78 -1.06
N ILE A 96 -14.92 -16.24 -2.08
CA ILE A 96 -13.70 -15.58 -2.57
C ILE A 96 -14.02 -14.19 -3.11
N GLU A 97 -15.12 -14.01 -3.85
CA GLU A 97 -15.55 -12.69 -4.34
C GLU A 97 -15.99 -11.76 -3.20
N PHE A 98 -16.64 -12.29 -2.16
CA PHE A 98 -16.98 -11.52 -0.96
C PHE A 98 -15.72 -11.04 -0.24
N LEU A 99 -14.73 -11.94 -0.08
CA LEU A 99 -13.44 -11.62 0.55
C LEU A 99 -12.78 -10.42 -0.11
N PHE A 100 -12.76 -10.34 -1.45
CA PHE A 100 -12.06 -9.26 -2.18
C PHE A 100 -12.91 -8.02 -2.48
N ASN A 101 -14.23 -8.14 -2.67
CA ASN A 101 -15.05 -7.01 -3.13
C ASN A 101 -15.93 -6.37 -2.04
N ARG A 102 -16.16 -7.06 -0.92
CA ARG A 102 -17.13 -6.63 0.10
C ARG A 102 -16.56 -6.57 1.52
N ASP A 103 -15.54 -7.37 1.82
CA ASP A 103 -14.88 -7.34 3.11
C ASP A 103 -13.93 -6.14 3.22
N ASN A 104 -14.26 -5.18 4.08
CA ASN A 104 -13.49 -3.95 4.29
C ASN A 104 -12.27 -4.13 5.20
N ARG A 105 -12.02 -5.34 5.72
CA ARG A 105 -10.85 -5.64 6.57
C ARG A 105 -9.58 -5.91 5.76
N LEU A 106 -9.69 -6.04 4.44
CA LEU A 106 -8.52 -6.18 3.58
C LEU A 106 -7.66 -4.90 3.64
N SER A 107 -6.37 -5.06 3.92
CA SER A 107 -5.44 -3.92 3.86
C SER A 107 -5.14 -3.53 2.41
N SER A 108 -4.73 -2.28 2.20
CA SER A 108 -4.30 -1.77 0.88
C SER A 108 -2.97 -2.37 0.41
N GLY A 109 -2.26 -3.09 1.27
CA GLY A 109 -1.05 -3.84 0.95
C GLY A 109 -1.35 -5.26 0.46
N LEU A 110 -0.32 -6.00 0.08
CA LEU A 110 -0.46 -7.41 -0.30
C LEU A 110 -0.76 -8.27 0.95
N PRO A 111 -1.95 -8.87 1.06
CA PRO A 111 -2.32 -9.66 2.24
C PRO A 111 -1.60 -11.01 2.23
N THR A 112 -1.18 -11.51 3.38
CA THR A 112 -0.50 -12.82 3.47
C THR A 112 -1.47 -13.98 3.25
N GLY A 113 -0.95 -15.19 2.99
CA GLY A 113 -1.79 -16.41 2.97
C GLY A 113 -2.59 -16.59 4.24
N ASP A 114 -1.89 -16.57 5.38
CA ASP A 114 -2.48 -16.76 6.71
C ASP A 114 -3.48 -15.66 7.04
N PHE A 115 -3.25 -14.42 6.59
CA PHE A 115 -4.19 -13.31 6.76
C PHE A 115 -5.48 -13.54 5.96
N LEU A 116 -5.37 -13.95 4.70
CA LEU A 116 -6.54 -14.27 3.87
C LEU A 116 -7.31 -15.47 4.42
N ALA A 117 -6.60 -16.49 4.93
CA ALA A 117 -7.19 -17.63 5.59
C ALA A 117 -7.92 -17.22 6.88
N SER A 118 -7.30 -16.38 7.71
CA SER A 118 -7.86 -15.94 8.99
C SER A 118 -9.06 -15.03 8.85
N MET A 119 -9.13 -14.24 7.78
CA MET A 119 -10.31 -13.42 7.47
C MET A 119 -11.58 -14.25 7.30
N MET A 120 -11.45 -15.45 6.74
CA MET A 120 -12.60 -16.33 6.53
C MET A 120 -13.01 -17.08 7.80
N LEU A 121 -12.16 -17.17 8.83
CA LEU A 121 -12.40 -17.93 10.06
C LEU A 121 -13.39 -17.24 11.01
N THR A 122 -14.18 -18.05 11.71
CA THR A 122 -15.07 -17.58 12.79
C THR A 122 -14.27 -17.12 14.02
N GLN A 123 -13.12 -17.77 14.28
CA GLN A 123 -12.11 -17.32 15.23
C GLN A 123 -10.79 -17.10 14.49
N PRO A 124 -10.46 -15.84 14.13
CA PRO A 124 -9.22 -15.52 13.44
C PRO A 124 -7.98 -15.83 14.28
N TYR A 125 -6.85 -16.00 13.61
CA TYR A 125 -5.57 -16.18 14.29
C TYR A 125 -5.23 -14.97 15.19
N PRO A 126 -4.62 -15.20 16.37
CA PRO A 126 -4.24 -14.14 17.29
C PRO A 126 -3.38 -13.06 16.59
N GLY A 127 -3.79 -11.79 16.69
CA GLY A 127 -3.04 -10.66 16.13
C GLY A 127 -3.19 -10.44 14.62
N THR A 128 -4.14 -11.10 13.94
CA THR A 128 -4.38 -10.91 12.51
C THR A 128 -5.56 -9.96 12.21
N VAL A 129 -6.79 -10.39 12.45
CA VAL A 129 -8.01 -9.64 12.12
C VAL A 129 -9.10 -9.84 13.18
N VAL A 130 -10.01 -8.87 13.30
CA VAL A 130 -11.21 -9.00 14.14
C VAL A 130 -12.28 -9.79 13.37
N ALA A 131 -12.92 -10.75 14.03
CA ALA A 131 -13.97 -11.58 13.44
C ALA A 131 -15.20 -10.75 13.04
N LEU A 132 -15.80 -11.05 11.88
CA LEU A 132 -17.05 -10.41 11.47
C LEU A 132 -18.24 -10.95 12.29
N PRO A 133 -19.15 -10.08 12.76
CA PRO A 133 -20.36 -10.51 13.44
C PRO A 133 -21.21 -11.41 12.53
N GLY A 134 -21.59 -12.60 13.02
CA GLY A 134 -22.53 -13.49 12.33
C GLY A 134 -21.96 -14.36 11.22
N ASP A 135 -20.63 -14.43 11.05
CA ASP A 135 -19.91 -15.27 10.07
C ASP A 135 -20.53 -15.25 8.65
N PRO A 136 -20.34 -14.16 7.88
CA PRO A 136 -20.90 -14.03 6.53
C PRO A 136 -20.33 -15.06 5.54
N PHE A 137 -19.24 -15.76 5.89
CA PHE A 137 -18.67 -16.83 5.07
C PHE A 137 -19.42 -18.15 5.20
N THR A 138 -20.32 -18.31 6.19
CA THR A 138 -21.18 -19.49 6.31
C THR A 138 -22.56 -19.16 5.74
N LEU A 139 -22.85 -19.68 4.54
CA LEU A 139 -24.11 -19.41 3.85
C LEU A 139 -25.29 -20.16 4.50
N PRO A 140 -26.54 -19.73 4.29
CA PRO A 140 -27.71 -20.46 4.78
C PRO A 140 -27.72 -21.92 4.34
N GLY A 141 -27.91 -22.83 5.30
CA GLY A 141 -27.90 -24.28 5.07
C GLY A 141 -26.51 -24.92 5.05
N GLU A 142 -25.45 -24.17 5.36
CA GLU A 142 -24.10 -24.69 5.51
C GLU A 142 -23.73 -24.97 6.97
N THR A 143 -22.91 -25.99 7.18
CA THR A 143 -22.28 -26.31 8.47
C THR A 143 -20.78 -26.31 8.29
N ARG A 144 -20.08 -25.55 9.14
CA ARG A 144 -18.61 -25.47 9.13
C ARG A 144 -17.98 -26.73 9.71
N LEU A 145 -16.82 -27.14 9.19
CA LEU A 145 -16.16 -28.39 9.53
C LEU A 145 -14.72 -28.15 9.98
N ASP A 146 -14.27 -29.01 10.88
CA ASP A 146 -12.87 -29.25 11.20
C ASP A 146 -12.40 -30.43 10.33
N ILE A 147 -11.40 -30.21 9.47
CA ILE A 147 -10.87 -31.22 8.54
C ILE A 147 -9.51 -31.78 8.94
N ASN A 148 -8.76 -31.11 9.83
CA ASN A 148 -7.45 -31.55 10.30
C ASN A 148 -7.48 -32.20 11.71
N GLY A 149 -8.63 -32.11 12.40
CA GLY A 149 -8.88 -32.71 13.71
C GLY A 149 -8.23 -31.95 14.86
N ASP A 150 -8.05 -30.63 14.74
CA ASP A 150 -7.42 -29.78 15.75
C ASP A 150 -8.41 -29.11 16.72
N ASP A 151 -9.69 -29.50 16.67
CA ASP A 151 -10.81 -28.94 17.44
C ASP A 151 -11.13 -27.47 17.12
N THR A 152 -10.57 -26.92 16.03
CA THR A 152 -10.89 -25.61 15.49
C THR A 152 -11.64 -25.72 14.16
N LEU A 153 -12.56 -24.78 13.90
CA LEU A 153 -13.37 -24.83 12.68
C LEU A 153 -12.59 -24.20 11.52
N ASP A 154 -12.34 -25.00 10.49
CA ASP A 154 -11.55 -24.61 9.32
C ASP A 154 -12.35 -23.80 8.29
N ASN A 155 -11.67 -23.37 7.23
CA ASN A 155 -12.28 -22.89 5.98
C ASN A 155 -12.86 -24.05 5.15
N ALA A 156 -13.71 -24.85 5.80
CA ALA A 156 -14.40 -26.01 5.22
C ALA A 156 -15.88 -26.00 5.62
N TRP A 157 -16.75 -26.37 4.68
CA TRP A 157 -18.19 -26.35 4.84
C TRP A 157 -18.83 -27.60 4.25
N SER A 158 -19.96 -28.00 4.81
CA SER A 158 -20.86 -29.00 4.23
C SER A 158 -22.26 -28.46 4.09
N PHE A 159 -22.97 -28.92 3.06
CA PHE A 159 -24.38 -28.63 2.85
C PHE A 159 -25.09 -29.82 2.23
N VAL A 160 -26.41 -29.88 2.38
CA VAL A 160 -27.24 -30.91 1.77
C VAL A 160 -27.67 -30.43 0.38
N SER A 161 -27.45 -31.25 -0.64
CA SER A 161 -27.92 -30.97 -1.99
C SER A 161 -29.44 -31.06 -2.07
N ASP A 162 -30.10 -30.00 -2.55
CA ASP A 162 -31.56 -29.99 -2.74
C ASP A 162 -32.03 -31.02 -3.79
N ASN A 163 -31.17 -31.38 -4.75
CA ASN A 163 -31.51 -32.29 -5.84
C ASN A 163 -31.49 -33.77 -5.41
N ASN A 164 -30.54 -34.15 -4.55
CA ASN A 164 -30.26 -35.56 -4.25
C ASN A 164 -30.27 -35.89 -2.75
N GLY A 165 -30.33 -34.90 -1.85
CA GLY A 165 -30.24 -35.09 -0.40
C GLY A 165 -28.86 -35.55 0.10
N GLU A 166 -27.84 -35.54 -0.77
CA GLU A 166 -26.46 -35.92 -0.43
C GLU A 166 -25.74 -34.78 0.28
N ILE A 167 -24.89 -35.12 1.24
CA ILE A 167 -24.04 -34.15 1.95
C ILE A 167 -22.82 -33.89 1.08
N ILE A 168 -22.71 -32.66 0.56
CA ILE A 168 -21.56 -32.20 -0.20
C ILE A 168 -20.65 -31.44 0.76
N THR A 169 -19.37 -31.79 0.78
CA THR A 169 -18.35 -31.12 1.58
C THR A 169 -17.37 -30.41 0.68
N TYR A 170 -16.95 -29.19 1.02
CA TYR A 170 -15.92 -28.47 0.30
C TYR A 170 -15.05 -27.63 1.23
N SER A 171 -13.81 -27.38 0.83
CA SER A 171 -12.87 -26.51 1.55
C SER A 171 -12.17 -25.52 0.61
N ILE A 172 -11.73 -24.41 1.18
CA ILE A 172 -10.95 -23.37 0.50
C ILE A 172 -9.61 -23.25 1.21
N LEU A 173 -8.54 -23.65 0.53
CA LEU A 173 -7.16 -23.54 1.00
C LEU A 173 -6.46 -22.37 0.30
N VAL A 174 -5.77 -21.53 1.08
CA VAL A 174 -5.08 -20.31 0.63
C VAL A 174 -3.64 -20.23 1.14
N GLU A 175 -3.34 -20.99 2.19
CA GLU A 175 -2.03 -20.99 2.83
C GLU A 175 -0.98 -21.67 1.95
N ASP A 176 0.23 -21.15 1.99
CA ASP A 176 1.38 -21.65 1.26
C ASP A 176 2.46 -22.23 2.19
N GLU A 177 2.24 -22.12 3.49
CA GLU A 177 3.08 -22.60 4.58
C GLU A 177 2.20 -22.93 5.77
N ALA A 178 2.50 -24.01 6.49
CA ALA A 178 1.71 -24.39 7.65
C ALA A 178 2.06 -23.48 8.82
N GLN A 179 1.05 -22.94 9.51
CA GLN A 179 1.25 -22.05 10.65
C GLN A 179 2.06 -22.69 11.79
N ALA A 180 1.84 -23.98 12.06
CA ALA A 180 2.50 -24.69 13.16
C ALA A 180 3.93 -25.13 12.82
N ASP A 181 4.26 -25.26 11.52
CA ASP A 181 5.56 -25.75 11.07
C ASP A 181 5.95 -25.17 9.69
N PRO A 182 6.82 -24.14 9.67
CA PRO A 182 7.35 -23.53 8.45
C PRO A 182 7.99 -24.48 7.43
N ASP A 183 8.48 -25.64 7.89
CA ASP A 183 9.11 -26.63 7.02
C ASP A 183 8.07 -27.33 6.11
N ILE A 184 6.80 -27.29 6.48
CA ILE A 184 5.67 -27.75 5.68
C ILE A 184 5.15 -26.58 4.83
N ASN A 185 5.52 -26.56 3.55
CA ASN A 185 5.11 -25.52 2.60
C ASN A 185 4.71 -26.13 1.24
N VAL A 186 4.25 -25.31 0.28
CA VAL A 186 3.83 -25.78 -1.06
C VAL A 186 4.90 -26.64 -1.77
N ARG A 187 6.18 -26.51 -1.42
CA ARG A 187 7.29 -27.28 -2.02
C ARG A 187 7.62 -28.59 -1.32
N SER A 188 7.11 -28.82 -0.11
CA SER A 188 7.41 -30.06 0.61
C SER A 188 6.95 -31.26 -0.23
N ALA A 189 7.71 -32.36 -0.19
CA ALA A 189 7.32 -33.57 -0.93
C ALA A 189 6.19 -34.34 -0.23
N ASP A 190 5.98 -34.05 1.06
CA ASP A 190 5.02 -34.73 1.92
C ASP A 190 3.62 -34.12 1.79
N LEU A 191 2.79 -34.79 0.98
CA LEU A 191 1.40 -34.37 0.75
C LEU A 191 0.50 -34.55 1.97
N GLU A 192 0.81 -35.49 2.86
CA GLU A 192 0.02 -35.75 4.06
C GLU A 192 0.27 -34.66 5.10
N ALA A 193 1.54 -34.29 5.29
CA ALA A 193 1.92 -33.15 6.13
C ALA A 193 1.27 -31.84 5.63
N LYS A 194 1.24 -31.60 4.31
CA LYS A 194 0.54 -30.42 3.74
C LYS A 194 -0.96 -30.43 4.01
N ALA A 195 -1.60 -31.59 3.84
CA ALA A 195 -3.04 -31.72 4.07
C ALA A 195 -3.39 -31.43 5.53
N ASN A 196 -2.62 -31.96 6.48
CA ASN A 196 -2.79 -31.70 7.91
C ASN A 196 -2.50 -30.24 8.28
N GLY A 197 -1.54 -29.61 7.61
CA GLY A 197 -1.22 -28.19 7.78
C GLY A 197 -2.07 -27.22 6.95
N LEU A 198 -3.14 -27.71 6.30
CA LEU A 198 -4.06 -26.91 5.46
C LEU A 198 -3.38 -26.11 4.32
N VAL A 199 -2.21 -26.58 3.88
CA VAL A 199 -1.39 -25.93 2.85
C VAL A 199 -1.85 -26.33 1.46
N THR A 200 -1.85 -25.37 0.53
CA THR A 200 -2.13 -25.62 -0.88
C THR A 200 -1.13 -26.59 -1.52
N ARG A 201 -1.61 -27.42 -2.45
CA ARG A 201 -0.83 -28.51 -3.05
C ARG A 201 0.20 -28.01 -4.07
N THR A 202 -0.15 -26.98 -4.83
CA THR A 202 0.66 -26.39 -5.90
C THR A 202 0.55 -24.87 -5.87
N GLY A 203 1.52 -24.15 -6.44
CA GLY A 203 1.43 -22.70 -6.63
C GLY A 203 0.42 -22.29 -7.73
N PRO A 204 0.32 -21.00 -8.07
CA PRO A 204 -0.52 -20.50 -9.15
C PRO A 204 -0.27 -21.20 -10.48
N LEU A 205 -1.35 -21.52 -11.19
CA LEU A 205 -1.30 -22.11 -12.52
C LEU A 205 -1.00 -21.01 -13.54
N ALA A 206 0.28 -20.77 -13.80
CA ALA A 206 0.73 -19.88 -14.87
C ALA A 206 0.50 -20.54 -16.24
N THR A 207 -0.05 -19.81 -17.20
CA THR A 207 -0.16 -20.25 -18.61
C THR A 207 1.15 -20.14 -19.39
N THR A 208 2.16 -19.50 -18.80
CA THR A 208 3.51 -19.34 -19.34
C THR A 208 4.51 -20.01 -18.40
N GLU A 209 5.41 -20.82 -18.95
CA GLU A 209 6.49 -21.41 -18.16
C GLU A 209 7.38 -20.30 -17.59
N ALA A 210 7.61 -20.32 -16.29
CA ALA A 210 8.57 -19.42 -15.67
C ALA A 210 9.97 -19.69 -16.23
N THR A 211 10.75 -18.64 -16.51
CA THR A 211 12.17 -18.81 -16.88
C THR A 211 12.87 -19.69 -15.84
N THR A 212 13.79 -20.56 -16.27
CA THR A 212 14.38 -21.63 -15.43
C THR A 212 15.04 -21.12 -14.13
N GLY A 213 15.42 -19.84 -14.06
CA GLY A 213 15.93 -19.17 -12.85
C GLY A 213 14.85 -18.62 -11.90
N CYS A 214 13.60 -18.54 -12.35
CA CYS A 214 12.48 -17.84 -11.73
C CYS A 214 11.30 -18.73 -11.37
N ALA A 215 11.29 -19.96 -11.89
CA ALA A 215 10.34 -21.01 -11.50
C ALA A 215 10.29 -21.29 -9.98
N ASN A 216 11.28 -20.80 -9.22
CA ASN A 216 11.45 -21.05 -7.79
C ASN A 216 11.53 -19.78 -6.91
N ALA A 217 11.10 -18.61 -7.38
CA ALA A 217 11.09 -17.40 -6.54
C ALA A 217 9.77 -17.29 -5.73
N ARG A 218 9.80 -17.59 -4.41
CA ARG A 218 8.73 -17.14 -3.49
C ARG A 218 8.91 -15.64 -3.30
N ALA A 219 7.89 -14.85 -3.58
CA ALA A 219 7.87 -13.45 -3.19
C ALA A 219 7.01 -13.28 -1.94
N GLU A 220 7.40 -12.33 -1.10
CA GLU A 220 6.58 -11.64 -0.11
C GLU A 220 5.33 -12.40 0.38
N LYS A 221 5.50 -13.16 1.47
CA LYS A 221 4.40 -13.65 2.32
C LYS A 221 3.33 -14.49 1.59
N GLY A 222 3.77 -15.28 0.61
CA GLY A 222 2.96 -16.31 -0.02
C GLY A 222 2.32 -15.96 -1.36
N TRP A 223 2.79 -14.89 -1.97
CA TRP A 223 2.51 -14.56 -3.36
C TRP A 223 3.66 -15.01 -4.26
N GLN A 224 3.37 -15.50 -5.45
CA GLN A 224 4.39 -16.03 -6.36
C GLN A 224 4.55 -15.10 -7.55
N ILE A 225 5.80 -14.87 -7.96
CA ILE A 225 6.08 -14.12 -9.19
C ILE A 225 5.79 -15.09 -10.34
N VAL A 226 4.84 -14.73 -11.20
CA VAL A 226 4.55 -15.49 -12.41
C VAL A 226 5.08 -14.69 -13.58
N SER A 227 6.06 -15.22 -14.30
CA SER A 227 6.59 -14.53 -15.48
C SER A 227 5.65 -14.76 -16.67
N ASP A 228 4.69 -13.85 -16.83
CA ASP A 228 3.96 -13.65 -18.10
C ASP A 228 4.61 -12.55 -18.97
N GLY A 229 5.83 -12.13 -18.63
CA GLY A 229 6.46 -10.92 -19.15
C GLY A 229 6.44 -9.76 -18.17
N THR A 230 5.58 -9.79 -17.14
CA THR A 230 5.46 -8.70 -16.15
C THR A 230 5.93 -9.12 -14.75
N SER A 231 7.10 -8.65 -14.32
CA SER A 231 7.67 -9.03 -13.01
C SER A 231 7.12 -8.23 -11.81
N THR A 232 6.15 -7.36 -12.09
CA THR A 232 5.42 -6.57 -11.09
C THR A 232 4.13 -7.25 -10.66
N ALA A 233 3.64 -8.22 -11.43
CA ALA A 233 2.45 -8.99 -11.09
C ALA A 233 2.84 -10.18 -10.20
N LEU A 234 2.17 -10.26 -9.07
CA LEU A 234 2.19 -11.37 -8.15
C LEU A 234 0.91 -12.17 -8.32
N GLN A 235 1.01 -13.49 -8.24
CA GLN A 235 -0.15 -14.36 -8.27
C GLN A 235 -0.27 -15.15 -6.97
N LYS A 236 -1.51 -15.33 -6.52
CA LYS A 236 -1.83 -16.21 -5.41
C LYS A 236 -2.92 -17.19 -5.79
N ASN A 237 -2.72 -18.44 -5.44
CA ASN A 237 -3.62 -19.55 -5.71
C ASN A 237 -4.65 -19.71 -4.58
N PHE A 238 -5.86 -20.06 -4.98
CA PHE A 238 -6.95 -20.50 -4.13
C PHE A 238 -7.32 -21.90 -4.58
N GLN A 239 -7.10 -22.89 -3.71
CA GLN A 239 -7.43 -24.28 -3.99
C GLN A 239 -8.76 -24.62 -3.33
N VAL A 240 -9.74 -24.99 -4.15
CA VAL A 240 -11.06 -25.44 -3.70
C VAL A 240 -11.14 -26.95 -3.88
N ASN A 241 -11.28 -27.68 -2.77
CA ASN A 241 -11.46 -29.13 -2.78
C ASN A 241 -12.91 -29.44 -2.50
N VAL A 242 -13.54 -30.27 -3.33
CA VAL A 242 -14.93 -30.72 -3.16
C VAL A 242 -14.92 -32.24 -3.02
N PHE A 243 -15.71 -32.73 -2.08
CA PHE A 243 -15.90 -34.13 -1.76
C PHE A 243 -17.39 -34.46 -1.79
N VAL A 244 -17.76 -35.41 -2.64
CA VAL A 244 -19.15 -35.89 -2.76
C VAL A 244 -19.18 -37.40 -2.48
N PRO A 245 -19.70 -37.82 -1.33
CA PRO A 245 -19.94 -39.22 -1.04
C PRO A 245 -21.23 -39.70 -1.71
N ASN A 246 -21.17 -40.80 -2.47
CA ASN A 246 -22.38 -41.46 -2.97
C ASN A 246 -23.11 -42.14 -1.79
N ALA A 247 -24.36 -41.74 -1.57
CA ALA A 247 -25.17 -42.27 -0.46
C ALA A 247 -25.71 -43.69 -0.70
N ASN A 248 -25.49 -44.29 -1.89
CA ASN A 248 -25.98 -45.63 -2.19
C ASN A 248 -25.20 -46.74 -1.45
N ASN A 249 -25.90 -47.46 -0.56
CA ASN A 249 -25.34 -48.59 0.18
C ASN A 249 -24.85 -49.77 -0.70
N ALA A 250 -25.24 -49.83 -1.98
CA ALA A 250 -24.81 -50.86 -2.92
C ALA A 250 -23.52 -50.50 -3.68
N ASN A 251 -23.20 -49.22 -3.81
CA ASN A 251 -22.00 -48.73 -4.51
C ASN A 251 -21.53 -47.42 -3.83
N ARG A 252 -20.60 -47.52 -2.88
CA ARG A 252 -20.00 -46.37 -2.19
C ARG A 252 -18.85 -45.81 -3.04
N THR A 253 -19.18 -45.24 -4.19
CA THR A 253 -18.22 -44.46 -4.96
C THR A 253 -18.01 -43.12 -4.27
N VAL A 254 -16.75 -42.70 -4.19
CA VAL A 254 -16.34 -41.43 -3.60
C VAL A 254 -15.63 -40.68 -4.71
N GLU A 255 -16.09 -39.47 -4.97
CA GLU A 255 -15.49 -38.61 -5.97
C GLU A 255 -15.01 -37.33 -5.30
N SER A 256 -13.83 -36.88 -5.72
CA SER A 256 -13.27 -35.60 -5.31
C SER A 256 -12.98 -34.75 -6.54
N PHE A 257 -13.18 -33.45 -6.40
CA PHE A 257 -12.90 -32.47 -7.44
C PHE A 257 -12.05 -31.35 -6.86
N GLU A 258 -10.97 -30.99 -7.55
CA GLU A 258 -10.09 -29.90 -7.18
C GLU A 258 -10.20 -28.80 -8.25
N PHE A 259 -10.52 -27.59 -7.81
CA PHE A 259 -10.52 -26.39 -8.62
C PHE A 259 -9.47 -25.42 -8.09
N GLN A 260 -8.65 -24.88 -8.98
CA GLN A 260 -7.67 -23.86 -8.63
C GLN A 260 -8.01 -22.55 -9.34
N GLN A 261 -8.06 -21.47 -8.57
CA GLN A 261 -8.20 -20.11 -9.07
C GLN A 261 -6.96 -19.31 -8.68
N SER A 262 -6.36 -18.62 -9.64
CA SER A 262 -5.25 -17.70 -9.35
C SER A 262 -5.75 -16.26 -9.39
N ARG A 263 -5.37 -15.46 -8.39
CA ARG A 263 -5.60 -14.00 -8.34
C ARG A 263 -4.29 -13.29 -8.62
N ILE A 264 -4.37 -12.21 -9.38
CA ILE A 264 -3.24 -11.35 -9.68
C ILE A 264 -3.32 -10.12 -8.77
N ALA A 265 -2.21 -9.77 -8.14
CA ALA A 265 -2.01 -8.50 -7.45
C ALA A 265 -0.74 -7.85 -7.96
N ASN A 266 -0.74 -6.55 -8.15
CA ASN A 266 0.48 -5.84 -8.51
C ASN A 266 1.28 -5.58 -7.23
N ARG A 267 2.60 -5.82 -7.26
CA ARG A 267 3.52 -5.28 -6.26
C ARG A 267 3.24 -3.80 -6.11
N GLY A 268 3.13 -3.33 -4.86
CA GLY A 268 2.96 -1.92 -4.55
C GLY A 268 4.03 -1.06 -5.25
N ASN A 269 3.86 0.26 -5.21
CA ASN A 269 4.62 1.27 -5.95
C ASN A 269 5.91 0.77 -6.66
N LYS A 270 5.79 0.35 -7.92
CA LYS A 270 6.92 -0.10 -8.76
C LYS A 270 7.92 1.01 -9.08
N TRP A 271 7.57 2.26 -8.78
CA TRP A 271 8.31 3.44 -9.18
C TRP A 271 9.47 3.69 -8.21
N ALA A 272 10.70 3.67 -8.73
CA ALA A 272 11.89 4.19 -8.04
C ALA A 272 11.76 5.70 -7.80
N ALA A 273 11.07 6.39 -8.71
CA ALA A 273 10.69 7.79 -8.57
C ALA A 273 9.33 8.03 -9.23
N TRP A 274 8.41 8.66 -8.51
CA TRP A 274 7.11 9.07 -9.03
C TRP A 274 6.90 10.56 -8.73
N PHE A 275 6.67 11.36 -9.77
CA PHE A 275 6.39 12.78 -9.63
C PHE A 275 5.10 13.16 -10.36
N ARG A 276 4.25 13.93 -9.69
CA ARG A 276 3.17 14.67 -10.36
C ARG A 276 3.70 15.86 -11.19
N TYR A 277 4.89 16.33 -10.83
CA TYR A 277 5.57 17.48 -11.43
C TYR A 277 6.64 17.03 -12.41
N ASP A 278 7.35 18.00 -12.99
CA ASP A 278 8.55 17.71 -13.78
C ASP A 278 9.59 16.94 -12.97
N MET A 279 10.27 16.01 -13.63
CA MET A 279 11.42 15.31 -13.07
C MET A 279 12.69 15.87 -13.71
N GLU A 280 13.55 16.52 -12.92
CA GLU A 280 14.85 17.03 -13.39
C GLU A 280 16.00 16.25 -12.77
N ILE A 281 16.85 15.65 -13.61
CA ILE A 281 18.05 14.91 -13.19
C ILE A 281 19.29 15.70 -13.63
N PHE A 282 19.99 16.31 -12.65
CA PHE A 282 21.13 17.21 -12.87
C PHE A 282 22.30 16.96 -11.89
N PRO A 283 22.93 15.77 -11.89
CA PRO A 283 23.91 15.44 -10.87
C PRO A 283 25.24 16.19 -11.05
N GLY A 284 25.91 16.47 -9.93
CA GLY A 284 27.28 17.00 -9.92
C GLY A 284 28.35 15.93 -10.13
N ALA A 285 28.16 14.73 -9.59
CA ALA A 285 29.01 13.54 -9.73
C ALA A 285 28.32 12.49 -10.62
N PRO A 286 28.98 11.39 -11.03
CA PRO A 286 28.29 10.31 -11.76
C PRO A 286 27.06 9.81 -10.98
N PHE A 287 25.92 9.73 -11.65
CA PHE A 287 24.64 9.33 -11.06
C PHE A 287 24.05 8.16 -11.83
N ASN A 288 23.78 7.09 -11.09
CA ASN A 288 23.24 5.85 -11.62
C ASN A 288 21.90 5.60 -10.96
N ILE A 289 20.86 5.39 -11.77
CA ILE A 289 19.52 5.06 -11.29
C ILE A 289 18.99 3.84 -12.04
N ASN A 290 18.27 2.96 -11.37
CA ASN A 290 17.64 1.77 -11.93
C ASN A 290 16.15 1.71 -11.59
N GLY A 291 15.42 0.86 -12.32
CA GLY A 291 13.99 0.65 -12.09
C GLY A 291 13.08 1.62 -12.83
N ALA A 292 11.78 1.44 -12.60
CA ALA A 292 10.75 2.22 -13.25
C ALA A 292 10.69 3.65 -12.67
N MET A 293 10.40 4.63 -13.52
CA MET A 293 10.25 6.03 -13.14
C MET A 293 9.01 6.61 -13.79
N HIS A 294 8.37 7.56 -13.12
CA HIS A 294 7.21 8.24 -13.66
C HIS A 294 7.25 9.74 -13.37
N THR A 295 6.89 10.52 -14.37
CA THR A 295 6.48 11.92 -14.22
C THR A 295 5.17 12.13 -14.99
N ASP A 296 4.16 12.71 -14.32
CA ASP A 296 2.92 13.18 -14.98
C ASP A 296 3.21 14.33 -15.97
N SER A 297 4.42 14.90 -15.91
CA SER A 297 4.86 16.07 -16.65
C SER A 297 6.08 15.78 -17.54
N SER A 298 7.04 16.71 -17.63
CA SER A 298 8.23 16.62 -18.47
C SER A 298 9.43 16.07 -17.69
N LEU A 299 10.28 15.34 -18.40
CA LEU A 299 11.51 14.74 -17.90
C LEU A 299 12.71 15.48 -18.48
N PHE A 300 13.53 16.05 -17.60
CA PHE A 300 14.72 16.80 -17.96
C PHE A 300 15.98 16.03 -17.57
N PHE A 301 16.88 15.85 -18.52
CA PHE A 301 18.21 15.30 -18.29
C PHE A 301 19.27 16.35 -18.57
N ARG A 302 20.13 16.60 -17.58
CA ARG A 302 21.37 17.35 -17.82
C ARG A 302 22.55 16.73 -17.12
N ASN A 303 23.64 16.66 -17.88
CA ASN A 303 24.95 16.34 -17.35
C ASN A 303 25.85 17.57 -17.53
N ASN A 304 26.49 18.04 -16.46
CA ASN A 304 27.49 19.11 -16.54
C ASN A 304 28.93 18.59 -16.42
N ASN A 305 29.20 17.54 -15.63
CA ASN A 305 30.55 17.00 -15.39
C ASN A 305 30.60 15.48 -15.04
N GLY A 306 29.46 14.78 -14.94
CA GLY A 306 29.37 13.40 -14.45
C GLY A 306 28.30 12.60 -15.19
N GLN A 307 28.59 11.35 -15.55
CA GLN A 307 27.69 10.54 -16.37
C GLN A 307 26.35 10.28 -15.65
N VAL A 308 25.23 10.58 -16.31
CA VAL A 308 23.90 10.08 -15.93
C VAL A 308 23.67 8.78 -16.68
N THR A 309 23.51 7.67 -15.94
CA THR A 309 23.17 6.38 -16.53
C THR A 309 21.90 5.83 -15.90
N SER A 310 20.88 5.61 -16.72
CA SER A 310 19.65 4.93 -16.32
C SER A 310 19.75 3.46 -16.70
N TYR A 311 19.84 2.58 -15.71
CA TYR A 311 19.93 1.12 -15.88
C TYR A 311 18.55 0.47 -15.85
N MET A 312 18.47 -0.73 -16.40
CA MET A 312 17.36 -1.66 -16.14
C MET A 312 17.32 -2.02 -14.64
N ILE A 313 16.14 -2.38 -14.13
CA ILE A 313 15.94 -2.71 -12.70
C ILE A 313 16.94 -3.72 -12.17
N SER A 314 17.31 -4.70 -12.99
CA SER A 314 18.22 -5.80 -12.66
C SER A 314 18.97 -6.28 -13.90
N SER A 315 19.82 -7.29 -13.74
CA SER A 315 20.46 -7.98 -14.86
C SER A 315 19.43 -8.73 -15.71
N HIS A 316 19.71 -8.88 -17.00
CA HIS A 316 18.85 -9.57 -17.96
C HIS A 316 18.38 -10.97 -17.51
N ASN A 317 19.24 -11.72 -16.81
CA ASN A 317 18.90 -13.07 -16.30
C ASN A 317 18.09 -13.06 -14.99
N SER A 318 17.59 -11.91 -14.54
CA SER A 318 16.87 -11.77 -13.28
C SER A 318 15.36 -11.88 -13.46
N CYS A 319 14.67 -12.45 -12.47
CA CYS A 319 13.21 -12.61 -12.47
C CYS A 319 12.42 -11.31 -12.40
N VAL A 320 13.11 -10.22 -12.07
CA VAL A 320 12.53 -8.87 -12.06
C VAL A 320 12.86 -8.07 -13.32
N TYR A 321 13.58 -8.65 -14.28
CA TYR A 321 13.89 -8.01 -15.55
C TYR A 321 12.66 -8.04 -16.47
N SER A 322 11.91 -6.95 -16.50
CA SER A 322 10.77 -6.73 -17.40
C SER A 322 10.74 -5.28 -17.87
N VAL A 323 9.98 -5.03 -18.94
CA VAL A 323 9.69 -3.67 -19.43
C VAL A 323 9.01 -2.87 -18.34
N GLU A 324 7.96 -3.42 -17.72
CA GLU A 324 7.12 -2.71 -16.75
C GLU A 324 7.86 -2.35 -15.47
N ALA A 325 8.82 -3.18 -15.05
CA ALA A 325 9.64 -2.90 -13.87
C ALA A 325 10.77 -1.88 -14.14
N SER A 326 11.00 -1.51 -15.40
CA SER A 326 12.10 -0.66 -15.84
C SER A 326 11.65 0.56 -16.66
N GLU A 327 10.37 0.68 -16.98
CA GLU A 327 9.86 1.75 -17.84
C GLU A 327 9.99 3.13 -17.18
N ILE A 328 10.29 4.12 -18.00
CA ILE A 328 10.26 5.53 -17.70
C ILE A 328 9.04 6.09 -18.39
N THR A 329 8.06 6.52 -17.61
CA THR A 329 6.82 7.06 -18.14
C THR A 329 6.78 8.57 -17.98
N VAL A 330 6.36 9.24 -19.05
CA VAL A 330 6.18 10.69 -19.11
C VAL A 330 4.72 11.02 -19.43
N GLY A 331 4.28 12.21 -19.02
CA GLY A 331 2.89 12.65 -19.17
C GLY A 331 2.33 12.44 -20.58
N PHE A 332 1.15 11.85 -20.66
CA PHE A 332 0.43 11.63 -21.92
C PHE A 332 -0.84 12.49 -21.93
N PRO A 333 -1.22 13.05 -23.09
CA PRO A 333 -2.46 13.82 -23.19
C PRO A 333 -3.67 12.97 -22.77
N SER A 334 -4.37 13.40 -21.73
CA SER A 334 -5.65 12.83 -21.32
C SER A 334 -6.76 13.26 -22.29
N ALA A 335 -7.92 12.61 -22.24
CA ALA A 335 -9.05 12.91 -23.13
C ALA A 335 -9.51 14.39 -23.07
N ASP A 336 -9.20 15.10 -21.98
CA ASP A 336 -9.62 16.48 -21.71
C ASP A 336 -8.47 17.51 -21.87
N GLY A 337 -7.26 17.11 -22.25
CA GLY A 337 -6.06 17.98 -22.24
C GLY A 337 -5.13 17.83 -23.44
N THR A 338 -4.52 18.94 -23.88
CA THR A 338 -3.52 18.97 -24.96
C THR A 338 -2.08 18.84 -24.47
N PHE A 339 -1.87 18.72 -23.15
CA PHE A 339 -0.55 18.68 -22.58
C PHE A 339 0.11 17.31 -22.82
N GLN A 340 1.35 17.34 -23.29
CA GLN A 340 2.17 16.15 -23.49
C GLN A 340 3.50 16.38 -22.78
N GLY A 341 3.86 15.49 -21.87
CA GLY A 341 5.14 15.50 -21.19
C GLY A 341 6.28 15.36 -22.21
N GLN A 342 7.27 16.23 -22.08
CA GLN A 342 8.43 16.25 -22.98
C GLN A 342 9.63 15.59 -22.29
N VAL A 343 10.41 14.83 -23.04
CA VAL A 343 11.75 14.37 -22.64
C VAL A 343 12.77 15.33 -23.25
N VAL A 344 13.42 16.13 -22.41
CA VAL A 344 14.25 17.25 -22.82
C VAL A 344 15.67 17.04 -22.32
N ARG A 345 16.65 17.26 -23.19
CA ARG A 345 18.03 17.41 -22.76
C ARG A 345 18.28 18.87 -22.39
N GLY A 346 18.24 19.19 -21.11
CA GLY A 346 18.39 20.55 -20.60
C GLY A 346 18.21 20.64 -19.10
N ALA A 347 18.38 21.85 -18.55
CA ALA A 347 18.08 22.10 -17.14
C ALA A 347 17.32 23.41 -16.93
N ILE A 348 16.45 23.37 -15.94
CA ILE A 348 15.54 24.46 -15.57
C ILE A 348 16.31 25.54 -14.80
N PHE A 349 17.23 25.18 -13.90
CA PHE A 349 17.87 26.14 -12.98
C PHE A 349 18.64 27.30 -13.66
N ASN A 350 19.09 27.11 -14.90
CA ASN A 350 19.79 28.15 -15.67
C ASN A 350 19.23 28.31 -17.08
N ASN A 351 18.06 27.73 -17.37
CA ASN A 351 17.41 27.77 -18.68
C ASN A 351 18.31 27.37 -19.85
N ALA A 352 19.27 26.48 -19.65
CA ALA A 352 20.13 26.04 -20.74
C ALA A 352 19.63 24.71 -21.33
N TYR A 353 19.24 24.80 -22.60
CA TYR A 353 18.99 23.66 -23.48
C TYR A 353 20.32 23.00 -23.89
N GLY A 354 20.33 21.67 -23.99
CA GLY A 354 21.53 20.87 -24.22
C GLY A 354 22.31 20.52 -22.93
N GLY A 355 23.62 20.32 -23.07
CA GLY A 355 24.51 19.90 -21.97
C GLY A 355 25.36 18.68 -22.33
N GLY A 356 25.67 17.82 -21.36
CA GLY A 356 26.25 16.50 -21.58
C GLY A 356 25.17 15.46 -21.93
N ASN A 357 25.59 14.31 -22.46
CA ASN A 357 24.66 13.24 -22.84
C ASN A 357 24.24 12.41 -21.62
N ALA A 358 23.02 11.88 -21.66
CA ALA A 358 22.53 10.87 -20.72
C ALA A 358 22.54 9.49 -21.39
N THR A 359 22.99 8.47 -20.66
CA THR A 359 23.00 7.08 -21.12
C THR A 359 21.75 6.38 -20.59
N ILE A 360 21.00 5.72 -21.47
CA ILE A 360 19.73 5.07 -21.15
C ILE A 360 19.82 3.63 -21.63
N HIS A 361 19.68 2.69 -20.69
CA HIS A 361 19.59 1.27 -21.02
C HIS A 361 18.15 0.97 -21.43
N THR A 362 17.98 0.42 -22.63
CA THR A 362 16.69 0.04 -23.19
C THR A 362 16.49 -1.47 -23.14
N PHE A 363 15.23 -1.90 -23.19
CA PHE A 363 14.86 -3.28 -22.96
C PHE A 363 15.23 -4.19 -24.15
N ASN A 364 15.67 -5.41 -23.84
CA ASN A 364 15.94 -6.45 -24.83
C ASN A 364 15.64 -7.83 -24.20
N ASP A 365 14.74 -8.59 -24.85
CA ASP A 365 14.22 -9.88 -24.35
C ASP A 365 15.23 -11.04 -24.43
N ASP A 366 16.17 -10.99 -25.37
CA ASP A 366 17.07 -12.12 -25.67
C ASP A 366 18.54 -11.84 -25.31
N ASP A 367 18.89 -10.57 -25.09
CA ASP A 367 20.26 -10.11 -24.93
C ASP A 367 20.41 -9.09 -23.78
N PRO A 368 21.66 -8.81 -23.33
CA PRO A 368 21.92 -7.69 -22.42
C PRO A 368 21.27 -6.39 -22.93
N PRO A 369 20.86 -5.48 -22.01
CA PRO A 369 20.14 -4.28 -22.39
C PRO A 369 20.94 -3.43 -23.38
N ASN A 370 20.23 -2.90 -24.37
CA ASN A 370 20.78 -1.99 -25.35
C ASN A 370 21.19 -0.67 -24.66
N VAL A 371 22.29 -0.06 -25.10
CA VAL A 371 22.78 1.19 -24.53
C VAL A 371 22.52 2.31 -25.52
N ARG A 372 21.60 3.21 -25.16
CA ARG A 372 21.23 4.38 -25.96
C ARG A 372 21.71 5.66 -25.31
N THR A 373 21.91 6.68 -26.13
CA THR A 373 22.40 7.99 -25.66
C THR A 373 21.39 9.07 -26.04
N LEU A 374 20.87 9.78 -25.05
CA LEU A 374 20.03 10.94 -25.26
C LEU A 374 20.89 12.15 -25.61
N THR A 375 20.56 12.76 -26.73
CA THR A 375 21.21 13.90 -27.38
C THR A 375 20.14 14.91 -27.78
N THR A 376 20.53 16.11 -28.22
CA THR A 376 19.60 17.11 -28.77
C THR A 376 19.07 16.76 -30.16
N GLY A 377 19.52 15.64 -30.76
CA GLY A 377 19.02 15.19 -32.06
C GLY A 377 17.96 14.08 -31.95
N ASN A 378 17.70 13.59 -30.73
CA ASN A 378 16.75 12.51 -30.46
C ASN A 378 15.99 12.72 -29.14
N ASP A 379 15.95 13.95 -28.62
CA ASP A 379 15.01 14.35 -27.60
C ASP A 379 13.70 14.86 -28.22
N SER A 380 12.73 15.21 -27.39
CA SER A 380 11.34 15.45 -27.84
C SER A 380 11.05 16.87 -28.32
N VAL A 381 12.00 17.80 -28.15
CA VAL A 381 11.82 19.23 -28.44
C VAL A 381 12.94 19.76 -29.32
N ASP A 382 12.68 20.85 -30.04
CA ASP A 382 13.69 21.58 -30.80
C ASP A 382 13.91 22.97 -30.17
N GLY A 383 14.94 23.07 -29.33
CA GLY A 383 15.36 24.33 -28.71
C GLY A 383 14.45 24.85 -27.59
N GLY A 384 14.48 26.17 -27.37
CA GLY A 384 13.72 26.87 -26.33
C GLY A 384 14.41 26.91 -24.96
N ASN A 385 13.75 27.55 -23.98
CA ASN A 385 14.20 27.53 -22.58
C ASN A 385 13.53 26.36 -21.84
N PRO A 386 14.30 25.50 -21.13
CA PRO A 386 13.73 24.42 -20.33
C PRO A 386 12.63 24.84 -19.33
N ALA A 387 12.71 26.03 -18.72
CA ALA A 387 11.63 26.52 -17.85
C ALA A 387 10.32 26.88 -18.58
N ASP A 388 10.35 27.13 -19.89
CA ASP A 388 9.15 27.38 -20.68
C ASP A 388 8.45 26.06 -21.04
N ILE A 389 9.23 24.98 -21.19
CA ILE A 389 8.76 23.61 -21.42
C ILE A 389 8.26 22.96 -20.13
N ALA A 390 8.80 23.34 -18.98
CA ALA A 390 8.35 22.86 -17.66
C ALA A 390 6.84 23.11 -17.45
N VAL A 391 6.21 22.31 -16.61
CA VAL A 391 4.81 22.54 -16.22
C VAL A 391 4.70 23.82 -15.41
N ASN A 392 3.63 24.57 -15.65
CA ASN A 392 3.28 25.73 -14.86
C ASN A 392 2.81 25.27 -13.47
N PRO A 393 3.61 25.47 -12.40
CA PRO A 393 3.25 24.99 -11.08
C PRO A 393 2.00 25.71 -10.57
N LEU A 394 1.80 26.98 -10.90
CA LEU A 394 0.65 27.75 -10.44
C LEU A 394 -0.66 27.17 -11.00
N VAL A 395 -0.68 26.84 -12.28
CA VAL A 395 -1.87 26.25 -12.92
C VAL A 395 -2.11 24.83 -12.38
N LEU A 396 -1.05 24.04 -12.19
CA LEU A 396 -1.16 22.69 -11.64
C LEU A 396 -1.67 22.69 -10.18
N TYR A 397 -1.16 23.58 -9.32
CA TYR A 397 -1.59 23.67 -7.92
C TYR A 397 -2.97 24.30 -7.76
N ALA A 398 -3.31 25.30 -8.57
CA ALA A 398 -4.59 26.01 -8.44
C ALA A 398 -5.75 25.32 -9.19
N GLN A 399 -5.46 24.62 -10.29
CA GLN A 399 -6.49 24.10 -11.21
C GLN A 399 -6.34 22.61 -11.54
N ASP A 400 -5.28 21.92 -11.10
CA ASP A 400 -4.91 20.55 -11.52
C ASP A 400 -4.97 20.34 -13.03
N ARG A 401 -4.49 21.35 -13.74
CA ARG A 401 -4.31 21.30 -15.18
C ARG A 401 -2.83 21.31 -15.48
N LEU A 402 -2.40 20.31 -16.24
CA LEU A 402 -1.07 20.30 -16.80
C LEU A 402 -1.03 21.26 -17.99
N GLN A 403 -0.15 22.25 -17.91
CA GLN A 403 0.10 23.21 -18.97
C GLN A 403 1.57 23.60 -18.93
N HIS A 404 2.23 23.68 -20.09
CA HIS A 404 3.58 24.24 -20.17
C HIS A 404 3.58 25.71 -19.75
N ASN A 405 4.67 26.17 -19.15
CA ASN A 405 4.80 27.55 -18.68
C ASN A 405 4.68 28.56 -19.84
N ASP A 406 5.34 28.30 -20.97
CA ASP A 406 5.15 29.04 -22.22
C ASP A 406 5.38 28.12 -23.43
N PRO A 407 4.31 27.65 -24.12
CA PRO A 407 4.43 26.79 -25.29
C PRO A 407 4.86 27.54 -26.56
N SER A 408 5.01 28.87 -26.54
CA SER A 408 5.32 29.67 -27.74
C SER A 408 6.81 29.74 -28.09
N THR A 409 7.69 29.33 -27.17
CA THR A 409 9.16 29.51 -27.28
C THR A 409 9.90 28.25 -27.74
N TRP A 410 9.19 27.15 -27.95
CA TRP A 410 9.74 25.85 -28.34
C TRP A 410 8.74 25.08 -29.20
N THR A 411 9.20 24.03 -29.89
CA THR A 411 8.35 23.15 -30.69
C THR A 411 8.66 21.68 -30.39
N SER A 412 7.64 20.84 -30.32
CA SER A 412 7.83 19.39 -30.24
C SER A 412 8.32 18.83 -31.57
N VAL A 413 9.20 17.83 -31.53
CA VAL A 413 9.76 17.18 -32.72
C VAL A 413 8.85 16.02 -33.14
N PRO A 414 8.13 16.05 -34.28
CA PRO A 414 7.10 15.06 -34.59
C PRO A 414 7.59 13.59 -34.61
N ASP A 415 8.85 13.37 -34.99
CA ASP A 415 9.41 12.03 -35.20
C ASP A 415 10.21 11.49 -33.99
N TYR A 416 10.26 12.19 -32.85
CA TYR A 416 11.10 11.75 -31.72
C TYR A 416 10.71 10.35 -31.20
N LEU A 417 9.43 10.02 -31.28
CA LEU A 417 8.85 8.72 -30.90
C LEU A 417 9.35 7.56 -31.77
N THR A 418 9.93 7.84 -32.95
CA THR A 418 10.51 6.83 -33.84
C THR A 418 11.96 6.49 -33.51
N SER A 419 12.59 7.21 -32.58
CA SER A 419 13.97 6.91 -32.19
C SER A 419 14.05 5.70 -31.24
N ASP A 420 15.16 4.97 -31.33
CA ASP A 420 15.39 3.71 -30.59
C ASP A 420 15.11 3.83 -29.08
N ILE A 421 15.33 5.01 -28.48
CA ILE A 421 15.09 5.26 -27.06
C ILE A 421 13.61 5.10 -26.68
N PHE A 422 12.70 5.48 -27.57
CA PHE A 422 11.25 5.44 -27.35
C PHE A 422 10.63 4.16 -27.91
N THR A 423 11.17 3.59 -28.98
CA THR A 423 10.64 2.36 -29.58
C THR A 423 11.02 1.09 -28.80
N GLU A 424 12.15 1.09 -28.09
CA GLU A 424 12.65 -0.06 -27.31
C GLU A 424 12.06 -0.15 -25.88
N GLY A 425 10.86 0.39 -25.68
CA GLY A 425 10.06 0.18 -24.46
C GLY A 425 10.60 0.81 -23.17
N ARG A 426 11.66 1.62 -23.22
CA ARG A 426 12.21 2.26 -22.02
C ARG A 426 11.54 3.57 -21.67
N ILE A 427 11.33 4.45 -22.64
CA ILE A 427 10.62 5.71 -22.43
C ILE A 427 9.30 5.65 -23.15
N ILE A 428 8.20 5.77 -22.40
CA ILE A 428 6.85 5.61 -22.92
C ILE A 428 6.00 6.78 -22.43
N SER A 429 5.28 7.43 -23.34
CA SER A 429 4.25 8.38 -22.93
C SER A 429 2.98 7.60 -22.60
N ARG A 430 2.57 7.58 -21.32
CA ARG A 430 1.39 6.84 -20.86
C ARG A 430 0.74 7.52 -19.67
N VAL A 431 -0.58 7.52 -19.61
CA VAL A 431 -1.32 7.86 -18.38
C VAL A 431 -1.12 6.76 -17.36
N VAL A 432 -0.69 7.13 -16.15
CA VAL A 432 -0.47 6.19 -15.04
C VAL A 432 -1.35 6.64 -13.89
N ASP A 433 -2.02 5.68 -13.24
CA ASP A 433 -2.75 5.99 -12.01
C ASP A 433 -1.78 6.53 -10.97
N ARG A 434 -2.10 7.72 -10.44
CA ARG A 434 -1.33 8.36 -9.38
C ARG A 434 -1.25 7.36 -8.21
N PRO A 435 -0.05 6.88 -7.82
CA PRO A 435 0.08 6.06 -6.64
C PRO A 435 -0.42 6.89 -5.47
N PHE A 436 -1.00 6.22 -4.48
CA PHE A 436 -1.44 6.83 -3.23
C PHE A 436 -0.22 7.29 -2.41
N VAL A 437 0.50 8.27 -2.92
CA VAL A 437 1.55 9.00 -2.23
C VAL A 437 0.84 10.20 -1.62
N ASP A 438 0.34 9.94 -0.42
CA ASP A 438 -0.15 10.93 0.54
C ASP A 438 0.80 12.14 0.55
N ASP A 439 0.22 13.34 0.45
CA ASP A 439 0.96 14.57 0.66
C ASP A 439 1.07 14.75 2.17
N PHE A 440 2.28 14.91 2.71
CA PHE A 440 2.56 14.97 4.16
C PHE A 440 1.79 16.06 4.94
N SER A 441 0.93 16.84 4.28
CA SER A 441 0.24 18.01 4.82
C SER A 441 -1.26 17.80 5.16
N ARG A 442 -1.82 16.58 5.13
CA ARG A 442 -3.30 16.41 4.95
C ARG A 442 -4.00 15.30 5.73
N ALA A 443 -3.74 15.14 7.03
CA ALA A 443 -4.59 14.28 7.87
C ALA A 443 -5.70 15.04 8.61
N ASP A 444 -6.10 16.22 8.12
CA ASP A 444 -7.09 17.11 8.74
C ASP A 444 -8.51 16.96 8.18
N ASN A 445 -8.80 15.88 7.44
CA ASN A 445 -10.09 15.55 6.82
C ASN A 445 -10.62 16.66 5.89
N ARG A 446 -9.74 17.30 5.13
CA ARG A 446 -10.10 18.42 4.25
C ARG A 446 -9.59 18.23 2.83
N TRP A 447 -10.42 18.65 1.89
CA TRP A 447 -10.03 18.75 0.50
C TRP A 447 -8.83 19.69 0.36
N GLY A 448 -7.99 19.47 -0.62
CA GLY A 448 -6.98 20.48 -0.95
C GLY A 448 -6.14 20.14 -2.15
N PRO A 449 -4.91 20.68 -2.33
CA PRO A 449 -4.41 21.13 -3.62
C PRO A 449 -4.11 19.99 -4.58
N LYS A 450 -4.35 18.73 -4.19
CA LYS A 450 -4.57 17.61 -5.09
C LYS A 450 -6.08 17.47 -5.31
N PRO A 451 -6.69 18.28 -6.20
CA PRO A 451 -8.13 18.23 -6.39
C PRO A 451 -8.58 16.95 -7.11
N ARG A 452 -7.68 16.12 -7.67
CA ARG A 452 -8.01 14.77 -8.17
C ARG A 452 -7.12 13.70 -7.56
N TYR A 453 -7.74 12.75 -6.85
CA TYR A 453 -7.07 11.57 -6.29
C TYR A 453 -6.98 10.40 -7.29
N SER A 454 -7.88 10.36 -8.28
CA SER A 454 -7.86 9.41 -9.38
C SER A 454 -8.54 10.03 -10.60
N ASP A 455 -7.98 9.85 -11.78
CA ASP A 455 -8.61 10.28 -13.04
C ASP A 455 -9.86 9.45 -13.37
N ASN A 456 -10.05 8.31 -12.71
CA ASN A 456 -11.15 7.38 -12.95
C ASN A 456 -12.32 7.54 -11.97
N ASN A 457 -12.17 8.33 -10.90
CA ASN A 457 -13.23 8.53 -9.90
C ASN A 457 -13.63 10.01 -9.80
N PRO A 458 -14.70 10.44 -10.50
CA PRO A 458 -15.14 11.84 -10.48
C PRO A 458 -15.69 12.29 -9.12
N ALA A 459 -15.99 11.37 -8.20
CA ALA A 459 -16.41 11.73 -6.83
C ALA A 459 -15.26 12.32 -6.00
N LEU A 460 -14.01 12.10 -6.43
CA LEU A 460 -12.80 12.62 -5.79
C LEU A 460 -12.21 13.82 -6.54
N ASP A 461 -12.98 14.42 -7.45
CA ASP A 461 -12.58 15.55 -8.29
C ASP A 461 -13.17 16.88 -7.78
N VAL A 462 -12.35 17.68 -7.10
CA VAL A 462 -12.69 19.03 -6.61
C VAL A 462 -12.74 20.06 -7.76
N THR A 463 -12.20 19.74 -8.96
CA THR A 463 -12.25 20.64 -10.12
C THR A 463 -13.58 20.58 -10.88
N ASN A 464 -14.44 19.59 -10.58
CA ASN A 464 -15.72 19.43 -11.23
C ASN A 464 -16.84 20.18 -10.47
N PRO A 465 -17.49 21.20 -11.06
CA PRO A 465 -18.54 21.98 -10.41
C PRO A 465 -19.77 21.15 -10.00
N ALA A 466 -19.94 19.92 -10.50
CA ALA A 466 -20.99 19.01 -10.06
C ALA A 466 -20.88 18.62 -8.57
N ASN A 467 -19.67 18.68 -7.98
CA ASN A 467 -19.43 18.32 -6.59
C ASN A 467 -19.65 19.50 -5.62
N GLY A 468 -19.60 20.75 -6.09
CA GLY A 468 -19.84 21.94 -5.26
C GLY A 468 -18.87 22.16 -4.09
N VAL A 469 -17.81 21.36 -4.01
CA VAL A 469 -16.78 21.37 -2.98
C VAL A 469 -15.62 22.27 -3.41
N SER A 470 -15.04 23.01 -2.47
CA SER A 470 -13.84 23.82 -2.64
C SER A 470 -12.63 23.24 -1.89
N LEU A 471 -11.42 23.62 -2.33
CA LEU A 471 -10.20 23.36 -1.57
C LEU A 471 -10.34 23.95 -0.16
N GLY A 472 -10.01 23.17 0.88
CA GLY A 472 -10.16 23.57 2.29
C GLY A 472 -11.47 23.15 2.95
N ASP A 473 -12.48 22.74 2.18
CA ASP A 473 -13.74 22.25 2.73
C ASP A 473 -13.55 20.90 3.46
N ASN A 474 -14.37 20.66 4.48
CA ASN A 474 -14.39 19.37 5.18
C ASN A 474 -14.87 18.25 4.24
N ILE A 475 -14.21 17.09 4.31
CA ILE A 475 -14.64 15.88 3.63
C ILE A 475 -15.69 15.21 4.51
N VAL A 476 -16.90 15.03 3.98
CA VAL A 476 -18.04 14.44 4.69
C VAL A 476 -18.51 13.21 3.91
N ASP A 477 -18.70 12.08 4.60
CA ASP A 477 -19.29 10.84 4.08
C ASP A 477 -18.58 10.19 2.87
N ILE A 478 -17.25 10.31 2.78
CA ILE A 478 -16.44 9.59 1.79
C ILE A 478 -15.44 8.66 2.52
N ASP A 479 -15.92 7.49 2.92
CA ASP A 479 -15.13 6.49 3.66
C ASP A 479 -13.81 6.14 2.96
N GLN A 480 -13.80 6.11 1.61
CA GLN A 480 -12.57 5.87 0.83
C GLN A 480 -11.45 6.86 1.15
N VAL A 481 -11.78 8.06 1.63
CA VAL A 481 -10.81 9.13 1.86
C VAL A 481 -10.57 9.35 3.36
N THR A 482 -11.62 9.27 4.19
CA THR A 482 -11.56 9.62 5.61
C THR A 482 -11.53 8.44 6.59
N ASP A 483 -11.63 7.20 6.11
CA ASP A 483 -11.64 6.02 6.98
C ASP A 483 -10.38 5.94 7.87
N PRO A 484 -10.50 5.63 9.18
CA PRO A 484 -9.38 5.62 10.11
C PRO A 484 -8.27 4.61 9.80
N ILE A 485 -8.55 3.58 9.00
CA ILE A 485 -7.62 2.49 8.70
C ILE A 485 -7.25 2.48 7.22
N THR A 486 -8.21 2.72 6.33
CA THR A 486 -8.11 2.56 4.88
C THR A 486 -8.28 3.86 4.11
N GLY A 487 -8.58 4.97 4.81
CA GLY A 487 -8.77 6.29 4.22
C GLY A 487 -7.52 6.78 3.50
N LEU A 488 -7.71 7.27 2.28
CA LEU A 488 -6.64 7.74 1.41
C LEU A 488 -6.02 9.09 1.85
N ASP A 489 -6.70 9.88 2.68
CA ASP A 489 -6.24 11.19 3.16
C ASP A 489 -5.62 11.09 4.56
N GLY A 490 -4.33 11.46 4.66
CA GLY A 490 -3.52 11.20 5.85
C GLY A 490 -3.24 9.71 6.07
N TYR A 491 -3.27 8.89 5.01
CA TYR A 491 -3.06 7.44 5.07
C TYR A 491 -1.84 7.06 5.91
N TRP A 492 -0.67 7.69 5.68
CA TRP A 492 0.52 7.36 6.45
C TRP A 492 0.41 7.81 7.91
N GLU A 493 -0.24 8.93 8.15
CA GLU A 493 -0.48 9.44 9.49
C GLU A 493 -1.39 8.50 10.30
N ARG A 494 -2.42 7.94 9.67
CA ARG A 494 -3.34 6.95 10.25
C ARG A 494 -2.70 5.57 10.44
N GLN A 495 -1.94 5.11 9.45
CA GLN A 495 -1.20 3.85 9.54
C GLN A 495 -0.14 3.88 10.64
N ALA A 496 0.52 5.03 10.84
CA ALA A 496 1.53 5.18 11.86
C ALA A 496 0.96 5.04 13.29
N VAL A 497 -0.31 5.38 13.52
CA VAL A 497 -0.99 5.13 14.81
C VAL A 497 -1.06 3.64 15.14
N ASN A 498 -1.31 2.81 14.13
CA ASN A 498 -1.52 1.38 14.30
C ASN A 498 -0.25 0.53 14.19
N TYR A 499 0.71 0.95 13.37
CA TYR A 499 1.84 0.08 12.96
C TYR A 499 3.21 0.77 12.92
N GLY A 500 3.34 2.05 13.32
CA GLY A 500 4.56 2.81 13.04
C GLY A 500 5.00 3.85 14.06
N LEU A 501 5.96 4.65 13.60
CA LEU A 501 6.49 5.84 14.28
C LEU A 501 6.02 7.06 13.49
N ARG A 502 5.47 8.05 14.18
CA ARG A 502 5.10 9.34 13.59
C ARG A 502 5.84 10.45 14.32
N LEU A 503 6.50 11.31 13.56
CA LEU A 503 7.23 12.47 14.07
C LEU A 503 6.61 13.71 13.44
N VAL A 504 5.95 14.57 14.24
CA VAL A 504 5.32 15.79 13.74
C VAL A 504 6.03 16.99 14.31
N VAL A 505 6.66 17.78 13.44
CA VAL A 505 7.30 19.05 13.82
C VAL A 505 6.24 20.14 13.78
N GLY A 506 6.01 20.78 14.92
CA GLY A 506 5.06 21.89 15.05
C GLY A 506 5.58 23.18 14.45
N GLN A 507 4.69 24.16 14.38
CA GLN A 507 5.03 25.53 13.98
C GLN A 507 6.02 26.14 14.96
N ARG A 508 7.00 26.88 14.42
CA ARG A 508 7.99 27.60 15.21
C ARG A 508 7.38 28.89 15.71
N LEU A 509 7.31 29.05 17.04
CA LEU A 509 6.88 30.27 17.70
C LEU A 509 8.07 31.22 17.83
N GLU A 510 8.02 32.34 17.13
CA GLU A 510 8.96 33.44 17.31
C GLU A 510 8.56 34.28 18.53
N LEU A 511 9.53 34.67 19.35
CA LEU A 511 9.30 35.46 20.58
C LEU A 511 9.77 36.92 20.44
N GLY A 512 10.17 37.31 19.23
CA GLY A 512 10.72 38.64 18.94
C GLY A 512 12.17 38.81 19.38
N ASN A 513 12.61 40.05 19.61
CA ASN A 513 13.99 40.36 19.99
C ASN A 513 14.10 40.70 21.49
N PRO A 514 14.89 39.95 22.29
CA PRO A 514 15.06 40.18 23.72
C PRO A 514 15.76 41.51 24.04
N ASN A 515 16.46 42.12 23.06
CA ASN A 515 17.18 43.39 23.23
C ASN A 515 16.36 44.61 22.78
N GLY A 516 15.06 44.45 22.55
CA GLY A 516 14.14 45.52 22.18
C GLY A 516 13.79 45.55 20.70
N TRP A 517 12.57 46.02 20.44
CA TRP A 517 11.99 46.16 19.12
C TRP A 517 12.46 47.45 18.49
N ASN A 518 13.13 47.39 17.34
CA ASN A 518 13.33 48.60 16.58
C ASN A 518 12.09 48.87 15.71
N PHE A 519 11.17 49.69 16.23
CA PHE A 519 9.90 50.05 15.58
C PHE A 519 10.07 50.90 14.30
N THR A 520 11.30 51.17 13.82
CA THR A 520 11.45 52.03 12.63
C THR A 520 11.00 51.30 11.37
N PRO A 521 9.90 51.74 10.72
CA PRO A 521 9.40 51.15 9.49
C PRO A 521 10.28 51.62 8.30
N PRO A 522 10.00 51.20 7.07
CA PRO A 522 10.99 50.76 6.09
C PRO A 522 11.86 51.91 5.57
N GLY A 523 13.16 51.92 5.88
CA GLY A 523 14.04 52.97 5.34
C GLY A 523 15.54 52.79 5.52
N VAL A 524 15.99 52.00 6.51
CA VAL A 524 17.43 51.82 6.75
C VAL A 524 17.74 50.34 6.96
N ALA A 525 18.38 49.72 5.96
CA ALA A 525 18.63 48.28 5.90
C ALA A 525 19.51 47.71 7.02
N SER A 526 20.23 48.58 7.77
CA SER A 526 21.14 48.19 8.84
C SER A 526 20.48 48.07 10.21
N THR A 527 19.20 48.43 10.36
CA THR A 527 18.51 48.48 11.66
C THR A 527 17.14 47.78 11.67
N GLN A 528 16.81 47.05 10.60
CA GLN A 528 15.56 46.31 10.47
C GLN A 528 15.59 45.03 11.33
N ASP A 529 14.56 44.83 12.15
CA ASP A 529 14.40 43.63 12.98
C ASP A 529 14.37 42.37 12.10
N ARG A 530 14.98 41.28 12.59
CA ARG A 530 15.08 40.01 11.88
C ARG A 530 13.73 39.31 11.73
N LEU A 531 12.73 39.73 12.52
CA LEU A 531 11.35 39.27 12.41
C LEU A 531 10.62 39.81 11.16
N TYR A 532 11.01 40.98 10.65
CA TYR A 532 10.37 41.57 9.46
C TYR A 532 11.05 41.12 8.16
N PRO A 533 10.28 40.84 7.09
CA PRO A 533 10.84 40.54 5.78
C PRO A 533 11.67 41.74 5.27
N PRO A 534 12.85 41.52 4.64
CA PRO A 534 13.75 42.60 4.25
C PRO A 534 13.08 43.63 3.32
N ASN A 535 13.26 44.91 3.60
CA ASN A 535 12.62 46.01 2.85
C ASN A 535 13.23 46.29 1.46
N ALA A 536 14.45 45.82 1.21
CA ALA A 536 15.18 46.16 0.01
C ALA A 536 15.40 44.93 -0.88
N ALA A 537 14.98 45.05 -2.15
CA ALA A 537 15.72 44.44 -3.25
C ALA A 537 17.19 44.80 -3.04
N ARG A 538 18.03 43.83 -2.70
CA ARG A 538 19.46 44.06 -2.92
C ARG A 538 19.60 44.04 -4.43
N SER A 539 19.84 45.19 -5.07
CA SER A 539 20.26 45.21 -6.47
C SER A 539 21.56 44.42 -6.56
N VAL A 540 21.47 43.14 -6.94
CA VAL A 540 22.62 42.29 -7.15
C VAL A 540 23.18 42.63 -8.54
N GLY A 541 23.76 43.81 -8.68
CA GLY A 541 24.37 44.28 -9.94
C GLY A 541 23.38 44.54 -11.08
N THR A 542 23.85 45.24 -12.11
CA THR A 542 23.09 45.67 -13.29
C THR A 542 23.02 44.57 -14.37
N GLY A 543 22.80 43.32 -13.98
CA GLY A 543 22.65 42.17 -14.89
C GLY A 543 21.51 41.26 -14.43
N ALA A 544 21.31 40.12 -15.10
CA ALA A 544 20.22 39.13 -14.91
C ALA A 544 19.93 38.68 -13.44
N ALA A 545 20.73 39.11 -12.47
CA ALA A 545 20.52 38.94 -11.04
C ALA A 545 19.51 39.94 -10.40
N ALA A 546 18.90 40.85 -11.19
CA ALA A 546 17.77 41.68 -10.74
C ALA A 546 16.46 40.89 -10.53
N VAL A 547 16.38 39.63 -10.99
CA VAL A 547 15.13 38.81 -10.99
C VAL A 547 14.92 38.05 -9.67
N LEU A 548 15.88 38.06 -8.73
CA LEU A 548 15.82 37.28 -7.49
C LEU A 548 15.23 38.07 -6.30
N GLU A 549 14.58 39.20 -6.53
CA GLU A 549 14.07 40.06 -5.45
C GLU A 549 12.99 39.34 -4.61
N ASN A 550 12.03 38.70 -5.27
CA ASN A 550 10.99 37.94 -4.58
C ASN A 550 11.56 36.68 -3.91
N GLU A 551 12.53 36.02 -4.53
CA GLU A 551 13.25 34.89 -3.93
C GLU A 551 14.04 35.33 -2.68
N TYR A 552 14.67 36.51 -2.70
CA TYR A 552 15.39 37.05 -1.55
C TYR A 552 14.44 37.44 -0.41
N ARG A 553 13.26 37.99 -0.72
CA ARG A 553 12.19 38.26 0.25
C ARG A 553 11.61 36.98 0.87
N GLN A 554 11.61 35.87 0.12
CA GLN A 554 11.20 34.55 0.59
C GLN A 554 12.25 33.83 1.45
N LYS A 555 13.52 34.26 1.46
CA LYS A 555 14.60 33.67 2.27
C LYS A 555 14.57 34.11 3.75
N THR A 556 13.44 33.96 4.43
CA THR A 556 13.31 34.19 5.89
C THR A 556 14.26 33.30 6.70
N ALA A 557 14.56 32.09 6.22
CA ALA A 557 15.49 31.15 6.85
C ALA A 557 16.95 31.66 7.03
N LEU A 558 17.37 32.72 6.31
CA LEU A 558 18.71 33.30 6.45
C LEU A 558 18.82 34.32 7.59
N ARG A 559 17.69 34.83 8.12
CA ARG A 559 17.66 35.75 9.26
C ARG A 559 17.00 35.10 10.46
N ASP A 560 17.60 34.02 10.92
CA ASP A 560 17.19 33.32 12.14
C ASP A 560 17.16 34.26 13.37
N ASN A 561 16.05 34.23 14.09
CA ASN A 561 15.84 34.92 15.35
C ASN A 561 16.19 33.99 16.52
N LEU A 562 16.94 34.50 17.50
CA LEU A 562 17.42 33.70 18.62
C LEU A 562 16.34 33.41 19.65
N ALA A 563 15.34 34.28 19.77
CA ALA A 563 14.25 34.04 20.69
C ALA A 563 13.12 33.29 19.96
N ALA A 564 13.15 31.97 20.01
CA ALA A 564 12.17 31.12 19.36
C ALA A 564 11.99 29.81 20.11
N VAL A 565 10.84 29.16 19.90
CA VAL A 565 10.53 27.84 20.43
C VAL A 565 9.86 27.03 19.34
N GLN A 566 10.34 25.81 19.12
CA GLN A 566 9.75 24.84 18.22
C GLN A 566 9.80 23.46 18.86
N SER A 567 8.66 22.80 18.87
CA SER A 567 8.53 21.43 19.34
C SER A 567 8.35 20.45 18.20
N MET A 568 8.73 19.21 18.45
CA MET A 568 8.33 18.05 17.68
C MET A 568 7.67 17.06 18.62
N VAL A 569 6.53 16.50 18.22
CA VAL A 569 5.85 15.43 18.96
C VAL A 569 6.20 14.09 18.35
N VAL A 570 6.49 13.13 19.22
CA VAL A 570 6.88 11.76 18.85
C VAL A 570 5.74 10.82 19.23
N TYR A 571 5.22 10.06 18.27
CA TYR A 571 4.21 9.03 18.48
C TYR A 571 4.79 7.67 18.14
N HIS A 572 4.39 6.65 18.89
CA HIS A 572 4.79 5.27 18.61
C HIS A 572 3.60 4.33 18.86
N TYR A 573 3.30 3.44 17.91
CA TYR A 573 2.13 2.56 17.99
C TYR A 573 2.10 1.68 19.26
N ASN A 574 3.26 1.27 19.76
CA ASN A 574 3.40 0.43 20.97
C ASN A 574 3.45 1.24 22.29
N HIS A 575 3.08 2.52 22.26
CA HIS A 575 2.95 3.31 23.49
C HIS A 575 1.79 2.77 24.35
N PRO A 576 1.83 2.81 25.70
CA PRO A 576 0.88 2.09 26.56
C PRO A 576 -0.61 2.36 26.34
N ASN A 577 -0.95 3.52 25.76
CA ASN A 577 -2.31 3.92 25.43
C ASN A 577 -2.55 4.01 23.91
N GLY A 578 -1.72 3.36 23.11
CA GLY A 578 -1.76 3.35 21.65
C GLY A 578 -0.98 4.50 20.99
N GLY A 579 -0.98 4.56 19.66
CA GLY A 579 -0.26 5.58 18.87
C GLY A 579 -0.96 6.94 18.75
N GLU A 580 -2.05 7.18 19.48
CA GLU A 580 -2.85 8.41 19.35
C GLU A 580 -2.30 9.61 20.14
N TYR A 581 -1.62 9.34 21.26
CA TYR A 581 -0.98 10.37 22.09
C TYR A 581 0.54 10.40 21.90
N PRO A 582 1.19 11.57 22.05
CA PRO A 582 2.64 11.65 21.97
C PRO A 582 3.30 10.91 23.14
N ALA A 583 4.30 10.09 22.82
CA ALA A 583 5.20 9.50 23.80
C ALA A 583 6.17 10.54 24.39
N ALA A 584 6.57 11.54 23.59
CA ALA A 584 7.48 12.61 24.01
C ALA A 584 7.28 13.91 23.22
N CYS A 585 7.64 15.03 23.84
CA CYS A 585 7.87 16.32 23.20
C CYS A 585 9.39 16.52 23.04
N MET A 586 9.87 16.86 21.85
CA MET A 586 11.28 17.18 21.60
C MET A 586 11.46 18.66 21.24
N ALA A 587 12.44 19.33 21.84
CA ALA A 587 12.83 20.68 21.45
C ALA A 587 13.71 20.63 20.20
N MET A 588 13.24 21.24 19.11
CA MET A 588 13.91 21.22 17.80
C MET A 588 14.36 22.61 17.35
N THR A 589 14.58 23.53 18.29
CA THR A 589 14.85 24.93 17.95
C THR A 589 16.33 25.13 17.64
N ALA A 590 16.69 24.95 16.37
CA ALA A 590 18.04 25.24 15.87
C ALA A 590 18.16 26.68 15.38
N HIS A 591 19.36 27.26 15.54
CA HIS A 591 19.65 28.65 15.18
C HIS A 591 20.72 28.77 14.08
N PRO A 592 20.38 28.54 12.79
CA PRO A 592 21.33 28.48 11.68
C PRO A 592 21.93 29.83 11.26
N GLY A 593 21.58 30.94 11.91
CA GLY A 593 22.02 32.28 11.49
C GLY A 593 23.54 32.48 11.46
N THR A 594 24.29 31.82 12.34
CA THR A 594 25.76 31.82 12.38
C THR A 594 26.30 30.48 12.92
N LEU A 595 27.58 30.18 12.68
CA LEU A 595 28.22 28.99 13.28
C LEU A 595 28.13 29.00 14.81
N GLN A 596 28.23 30.18 15.44
CA GLN A 596 28.17 30.29 16.90
C GLN A 596 26.76 30.01 17.43
N THR A 597 25.72 30.51 16.77
CA THR A 597 24.32 30.31 17.20
C THR A 597 23.89 28.85 17.00
N ILE A 598 24.38 28.18 15.95
CA ILE A 598 24.22 26.72 15.79
C ILE A 598 24.86 25.97 16.94
N ARG A 599 26.10 26.32 17.31
CA ARG A 599 26.80 25.70 18.45
C ARG A 599 26.04 25.94 19.75
N ASN A 600 25.66 27.19 20.03
CA ASN A 600 24.92 27.56 21.24
C ASN A 600 23.58 26.81 21.33
N SER A 601 22.85 26.65 20.23
CA SER A 601 21.57 25.92 20.23
C SER A 601 21.71 24.45 20.65
N ARG A 602 22.90 23.86 20.48
CA ARG A 602 23.24 22.46 20.82
C ARG A 602 24.10 22.35 22.08
N ASP A 603 24.49 23.47 22.69
CA ASP A 603 25.34 23.48 23.87
C ASP A 603 24.48 23.40 25.13
N PHE A 604 24.69 22.33 25.90
CA PHE A 604 23.89 22.03 27.08
C PHE A 604 24.59 22.58 28.31
N THR A 605 24.26 23.84 28.64
CA THR A 605 24.73 24.46 29.88
C THR A 605 23.79 24.14 31.04
N ASN A 606 24.31 24.08 32.26
CA ASN A 606 23.48 23.99 33.46
C ASN A 606 23.13 25.40 33.97
N PHE A 607 22.03 25.52 34.71
CA PHE A 607 21.76 26.75 35.45
C PHE A 607 22.91 27.02 36.42
N PRO A 608 23.34 28.30 36.58
CA PRO A 608 24.40 28.66 37.52
C PRO A 608 24.10 28.13 38.93
N GLY A 609 25.01 27.32 39.48
CA GLY A 609 24.88 26.76 40.83
C GLY A 609 23.99 25.52 40.95
N THR A 610 23.53 24.93 39.85
CA THR A 610 22.77 23.66 39.87
C THR A 610 23.33 22.67 38.86
N ASN A 611 22.91 21.41 38.96
CA ASN A 611 23.12 20.39 37.93
C ASN A 611 21.93 20.26 36.98
N LEU A 612 20.99 21.20 37.03
CA LEU A 612 19.82 21.19 36.16
C LEU A 612 20.20 21.82 34.82
N PRO A 613 19.84 21.21 33.69
CA PRO A 613 20.09 21.79 32.39
C PRO A 613 19.30 23.07 32.15
N TYR A 614 19.90 24.01 31.41
CA TYR A 614 19.35 25.34 31.12
C TYR A 614 19.05 25.49 29.62
N PRO A 615 17.87 25.06 29.16
CA PRO A 615 17.37 25.51 27.86
C PRO A 615 16.95 26.98 27.99
N ASN A 616 17.52 27.86 27.17
CA ASN A 616 17.12 29.26 27.08
C ASN A 616 16.62 29.63 25.68
N PHE A 617 15.31 29.50 25.50
CA PHE A 617 14.61 29.86 24.26
C PHE A 617 14.53 31.36 23.99
N LEU A 618 14.85 32.24 24.96
CA LEU A 618 14.92 33.68 24.74
C LEU A 618 16.26 34.12 24.12
N THR A 619 17.31 33.30 24.26
CA THR A 619 18.66 33.64 23.76
C THR A 619 19.24 32.61 22.79
N GLY A 620 18.53 31.52 22.52
CA GLY A 620 18.96 30.47 21.60
C GLY A 620 20.08 29.56 22.13
N THR A 621 20.16 29.38 23.45
CA THR A 621 21.19 28.53 24.10
C THR A 621 20.57 27.24 24.59
N GLY A 622 21.11 26.09 24.18
CA GLY A 622 20.62 24.77 24.58
C GLY A 622 19.16 24.54 24.21
N THR A 623 18.72 24.98 23.03
CA THR A 623 17.31 24.97 22.60
C THR A 623 16.96 23.83 21.64
N ASN A 624 17.96 23.01 21.25
CA ASN A 624 17.81 21.89 20.32
C ASN A 624 18.29 20.57 20.95
N GLY A 625 17.49 19.51 20.81
CA GLY A 625 17.81 18.17 21.27
C GLY A 625 17.45 17.89 22.73
N TRP A 626 16.39 18.50 23.26
CA TRP A 626 15.84 18.16 24.59
C TRP A 626 14.60 17.30 24.46
N GLU A 627 14.47 16.31 25.34
CA GLU A 627 13.25 15.53 25.52
C GLU A 627 12.48 16.04 26.74
N PHE A 628 11.18 16.26 26.56
CA PHE A 628 10.22 16.71 27.55
C PHE A 628 9.08 15.69 27.61
N ASP A 629 8.61 15.40 28.83
CA ASP A 629 7.43 14.55 29.03
C ASP A 629 6.18 15.23 28.40
N PHE A 630 5.29 14.44 27.80
CA PHE A 630 3.99 14.95 27.36
C PHE A 630 3.02 15.12 28.56
N TYR A 631 1.91 15.84 28.36
CA TYR A 631 0.85 16.00 29.35
C TYR A 631 0.19 14.67 29.72
N SER A 632 -0.53 14.64 30.85
CA SER A 632 -1.36 13.49 31.26
C SER A 632 -2.40 13.17 30.19
N GLU A 633 -2.34 11.98 29.61
CA GLU A 633 -3.23 11.58 28.51
C GLU A 633 -4.70 11.50 28.93
N SER A 634 -4.99 11.17 30.19
CA SER A 634 -6.37 11.13 30.70
C SER A 634 -7.01 12.51 30.80
N ASP A 635 -6.19 13.54 30.97
CA ASP A 635 -6.65 14.89 31.32
C ASP A 635 -6.50 15.86 30.15
N PHE A 636 -5.58 15.60 29.22
CA PHE A 636 -5.25 16.50 28.12
C PHE A 636 -6.46 16.93 27.31
N GLY A 637 -7.30 15.99 26.85
CA GLY A 637 -8.49 16.33 26.08
C GLY A 637 -9.48 17.19 26.85
N THR A 638 -9.64 16.93 28.16
CA THR A 638 -10.50 17.71 29.06
C THR A 638 -9.94 19.11 29.27
N ASP A 639 -8.63 19.22 29.52
CA ASP A 639 -7.94 20.50 29.73
C ASP A 639 -7.98 21.38 28.48
N VAL A 640 -7.80 20.81 27.28
CA VAL A 640 -7.90 21.57 26.03
C VAL A 640 -9.32 22.08 25.81
N TYR A 641 -10.32 21.23 26.07
CA TYR A 641 -11.73 21.57 25.90
C TYR A 641 -12.18 22.66 26.88
N ASP A 642 -11.77 22.59 28.15
CA ASP A 642 -12.09 23.57 29.18
C ASP A 642 -11.39 24.92 28.94
N ASN A 643 -12.20 25.93 28.59
CA ASN A 643 -11.72 27.30 28.35
C ASN A 643 -11.25 28.04 29.61
N THR A 644 -11.44 27.46 30.80
CA THR A 644 -10.95 27.98 32.07
C THR A 644 -9.67 27.30 32.54
N SER A 645 -9.29 26.18 31.92
CA SER A 645 -8.04 25.50 32.24
C SER A 645 -6.84 26.34 31.78
N ALA A 646 -5.72 26.22 32.50
CA ALA A 646 -4.52 26.99 32.15
C ALA A 646 -3.96 26.62 30.76
N LEU A 647 -4.07 25.35 30.37
CA LEU A 647 -3.66 24.88 29.04
C LEU A 647 -4.62 25.37 27.96
N GLY A 648 -5.93 25.26 28.19
CA GLY A 648 -6.98 25.70 27.28
C GLY A 648 -6.93 27.20 27.02
N ILE A 649 -6.66 28.01 28.05
CA ILE A 649 -6.44 29.46 27.91
C ILE A 649 -5.18 29.75 27.09
N ALA A 650 -4.07 29.06 27.38
CA ALA A 650 -2.80 29.31 26.72
C ALA A 650 -2.85 28.99 25.22
N LEU A 651 -3.49 27.87 24.84
CA LEU A 651 -3.66 27.47 23.46
C LEU A 651 -4.56 28.44 22.68
N ARG A 652 -5.69 28.86 23.25
CA ARG A 652 -6.58 29.86 22.63
C ARG A 652 -5.89 31.22 22.46
N ASN A 653 -5.12 31.64 23.46
CA ASN A 653 -4.34 32.88 23.36
C ASN A 653 -3.32 32.81 22.22
N LEU A 654 -2.59 31.69 22.10
CA LEU A 654 -1.64 31.48 20.99
C LEU A 654 -2.36 31.50 19.64
N ALA A 655 -3.49 30.81 19.56
CA ALA A 655 -4.30 30.71 18.36
C ALA A 655 -4.78 32.08 17.86
N HIS A 656 -5.32 32.92 18.75
CA HIS A 656 -5.79 34.27 18.38
C HIS A 656 -4.66 35.30 18.25
N PHE A 657 -3.48 35.05 18.82
CA PHE A 657 -2.32 35.92 18.71
C PHE A 657 -1.61 35.81 17.36
N ALA A 658 -1.40 34.58 16.88
CA ALA A 658 -0.57 34.29 15.71
C ALA A 658 -1.29 33.48 14.62
N GLY A 659 -2.61 33.27 14.76
CA GLY A 659 -3.45 32.62 13.76
C GLY A 659 -4.36 33.58 13.02
N ASP A 660 -4.29 33.55 11.69
CA ASP A 660 -5.21 34.24 10.79
C ASP A 660 -6.52 33.45 10.67
N PRO A 661 -7.71 34.08 10.82
CA PRO A 661 -8.99 33.39 10.64
C PRO A 661 -9.18 32.81 9.22
N ASN A 662 -8.61 33.44 8.19
CA ASN A 662 -8.69 32.96 6.81
C ASN A 662 -7.46 32.11 6.43
N GLY A 663 -6.48 31.97 7.34
CA GLY A 663 -5.31 31.10 7.24
C GLY A 663 -4.59 31.08 5.90
N GLY A 664 -3.91 29.97 5.60
CA GLY A 664 -3.24 29.76 4.31
C GLY A 664 -3.80 28.53 3.59
N ALA A 665 -4.07 28.66 2.29
CA ALA A 665 -4.35 27.49 1.47
C ALA A 665 -3.14 26.52 1.52
N PRO A 666 -3.36 25.21 1.59
CA PRO A 666 -4.62 24.51 1.30
C PRO A 666 -5.41 24.03 2.52
N SER A 667 -5.01 24.38 3.74
CA SER A 667 -5.76 24.04 4.98
C SER A 667 -6.99 24.94 5.20
N PHE A 668 -7.14 25.97 4.35
CA PHE A 668 -8.21 26.96 4.38
C PHE A 668 -8.74 27.17 2.98
N ASN A 669 -10.01 27.58 2.90
CA ASN A 669 -10.61 28.00 1.64
C ASN A 669 -9.85 29.21 1.09
N PRO A 670 -9.38 29.19 -0.17
CA PRO A 670 -8.67 30.32 -0.74
C PRO A 670 -9.57 31.57 -0.78
N VAL A 671 -9.16 32.63 -0.07
CA VAL A 671 -9.85 33.92 -0.05
C VAL A 671 -9.13 34.93 -0.94
N GLN A 672 -9.89 35.65 -1.78
CA GLN A 672 -9.39 36.79 -2.58
C GLN A 672 -10.11 38.09 -2.16
N ASP A 673 -9.67 38.71 -1.07
CA ASP A 673 -10.32 39.90 -0.47
C ASP A 673 -9.41 41.15 -0.45
N GLY A 674 -8.32 41.16 -1.22
CA GLY A 674 -7.36 42.26 -1.28
C GLY A 674 -6.34 42.26 -0.13
N VAL A 675 -6.45 41.32 0.80
CA VAL A 675 -5.44 41.02 1.82
C VAL A 675 -4.72 39.73 1.45
N VAL A 676 -3.42 39.63 1.77
CA VAL A 676 -2.65 38.39 1.60
C VAL A 676 -2.86 37.53 2.84
N HIS A 677 -3.24 36.27 2.62
CA HIS A 677 -3.51 35.27 3.65
C HIS A 677 -2.50 34.09 3.52
N PRO A 678 -1.91 33.59 4.61
CA PRO A 678 -2.06 34.06 5.99
C PRO A 678 -1.45 35.45 6.15
N PHE A 679 -2.06 36.27 7.01
CA PHE A 679 -1.75 37.67 7.15
C PHE A 679 -0.30 37.82 7.63
N PRO A 680 0.59 38.48 6.87
CA PRO A 680 2.02 38.49 7.19
C PRO A 680 2.34 39.01 8.60
N TYR A 681 1.49 39.89 9.15
CA TYR A 681 1.68 40.42 10.50
C TYR A 681 1.34 39.40 11.60
N MET A 682 0.42 38.46 11.36
CA MET A 682 0.12 37.39 12.30
C MET A 682 1.12 36.24 12.12
N ALA A 683 1.39 35.85 10.88
CA ALA A 683 2.30 34.74 10.55
C ALA A 683 3.78 35.04 10.88
N MET A 684 4.17 36.30 11.12
CA MET A 684 5.56 36.62 11.53
C MET A 684 5.97 35.92 12.83
N TRP A 685 5.01 35.58 13.69
CA TRP A 685 5.24 34.91 14.96
C TRP A 685 5.26 33.38 14.84
N GLY A 686 5.03 32.85 13.64
CA GLY A 686 4.65 31.46 13.39
C GLY A 686 3.20 31.39 12.93
N ASP A 687 2.89 30.56 11.93
CA ASP A 687 1.53 30.44 11.40
C ASP A 687 0.69 29.48 12.25
N PHE A 688 -0.01 30.03 13.25
CA PHE A 688 -0.92 29.26 14.10
C PHE A 688 -2.38 29.31 13.60
N SER A 689 -2.59 29.63 12.32
CA SER A 689 -3.94 29.64 11.73
C SER A 689 -4.65 28.29 11.89
N PRO A 690 -4.00 27.12 11.62
CA PRO A 690 -4.66 25.82 11.84
C PRO A 690 -5.10 25.60 13.29
N LEU A 691 -4.33 26.08 14.26
CA LEU A 691 -4.69 26.01 15.68
C LEU A 691 -5.94 26.85 15.97
N ARG A 692 -6.02 28.06 15.41
CA ARG A 692 -7.20 28.92 15.51
C ARG A 692 -8.43 28.31 14.89
N ARG A 693 -8.30 27.75 13.69
CA ARG A 693 -9.37 27.01 13.02
C ARG A 693 -9.93 25.90 13.90
N ILE A 694 -9.08 25.12 14.58
CA ILE A 694 -9.53 24.05 15.47
C ILE A 694 -10.42 24.59 16.61
N PHE A 695 -10.10 25.74 17.17
CA PHE A 695 -10.96 26.37 18.18
C PHE A 695 -12.21 26.98 17.57
N ASP A 696 -12.07 27.82 16.54
CA ASP A 696 -13.17 28.60 15.96
C ASP A 696 -14.21 27.69 15.24
N ASP A 697 -13.76 26.66 14.50
CA ASP A 697 -14.63 25.82 13.67
C ASP A 697 -15.09 24.52 14.37
N TYR A 698 -14.39 24.07 15.42
CA TYR A 698 -14.70 22.80 16.08
C TYR A 698 -14.93 22.91 17.59
N ILE A 699 -13.91 23.23 18.39
CA ILE A 699 -14.00 23.09 19.86
C ILE A 699 -14.95 24.15 20.45
N ASP A 700 -14.80 25.40 20.04
CA ASP A 700 -15.58 26.55 20.54
C ASP A 700 -16.69 26.98 19.55
N ALA A 701 -16.96 26.15 18.54
CA ALA A 701 -17.95 26.45 17.51
C ALA A 701 -19.36 26.62 18.10
N THR A 702 -20.03 27.70 17.70
CA THR A 702 -21.40 27.99 18.19
C THR A 702 -22.44 26.99 17.71
N THR A 703 -22.19 26.29 16.60
CA THR A 703 -23.04 25.24 16.05
C THR A 703 -22.17 24.08 15.56
N GLY A 704 -22.49 22.85 15.98
CA GLY A 704 -21.77 21.66 15.53
C GLY A 704 -20.41 21.46 16.22
N ALA A 705 -20.27 21.87 17.48
CA ALA A 705 -19.03 21.71 18.23
C ALA A 705 -18.59 20.23 18.27
N VAL A 706 -17.31 20.00 17.98
CA VAL A 706 -16.70 18.67 17.91
C VAL A 706 -15.81 18.47 19.13
N PRO A 707 -16.03 17.43 19.96
CA PRO A 707 -15.17 17.17 21.10
C PRO A 707 -13.78 16.75 20.65
N TYR A 708 -12.78 16.92 21.53
CA TYR A 708 -11.40 16.54 21.24
C TYR A 708 -11.24 15.09 20.71
N ALA A 709 -12.02 14.16 21.26
CA ALA A 709 -12.02 12.75 20.86
C ALA A 709 -12.53 12.50 19.44
N ASP A 710 -13.21 13.44 18.80
CA ASP A 710 -13.73 13.31 17.44
C ASP A 710 -12.95 14.16 16.43
N LEU A 711 -11.90 14.85 16.88
CA LEU A 711 -10.99 15.59 15.99
C LEU A 711 -10.16 14.64 15.12
N SER A 712 -9.81 15.13 13.93
CA SER A 712 -8.90 14.45 13.01
C SER A 712 -7.50 14.23 13.63
N SER A 713 -6.76 13.24 13.14
CA SER A 713 -5.42 12.95 13.65
C SER A 713 -4.46 14.14 13.50
N ALA A 714 -4.54 14.91 12.41
CA ALA A 714 -3.74 16.12 12.23
C ALA A 714 -4.17 17.27 13.15
N ASP A 715 -5.48 17.47 13.37
CA ASP A 715 -5.95 18.52 14.27
C ASP A 715 -5.49 18.22 15.72
N ARG A 716 -5.56 16.95 16.14
CA ARG A 716 -4.98 16.52 17.42
C ARG A 716 -3.46 16.73 17.45
N ALA A 717 -2.73 16.40 16.39
CA ALA A 717 -1.29 16.61 16.33
C ALA A 717 -0.89 18.09 16.37
N THR A 718 -1.71 18.97 15.80
CA THR A 718 -1.56 20.43 15.87
C THR A 718 -1.73 20.91 17.31
N LEU A 719 -2.76 20.42 18.03
CA LEU A 719 -2.94 20.71 19.46
C LEU A 719 -1.77 20.20 20.31
N HIS A 720 -1.32 18.96 20.07
CA HIS A 720 -0.21 18.35 20.80
C HIS A 720 1.10 19.13 20.63
N SER A 721 1.46 19.46 19.39
CA SER A 721 2.68 20.21 19.09
C SER A 721 2.61 21.66 19.60
N ALA A 722 1.46 22.32 19.51
CA ALA A 722 1.28 23.64 20.12
C ALA A 722 1.40 23.59 21.66
N ALA A 723 0.81 22.57 22.30
CA ALA A 723 0.87 22.36 23.73
C ALA A 723 2.31 22.07 24.20
N CYS A 724 3.06 21.21 23.51
CA CYS A 724 4.48 20.99 23.79
C CYS A 724 5.29 22.29 23.66
N THR A 725 5.04 23.09 22.62
CA THR A 725 5.74 24.37 22.39
C THR A 725 5.50 25.35 23.54
N LEU A 726 4.25 25.56 23.94
CA LEU A 726 3.89 26.41 25.07
C LEU A 726 4.38 25.85 26.40
N GLY A 727 4.37 24.54 26.57
CA GLY A 727 4.86 23.85 27.75
C GLY A 727 6.36 24.04 27.96
N MET A 728 7.16 23.87 26.91
CA MET A 728 8.61 24.14 26.93
C MET A 728 8.91 25.61 27.22
N LEU A 729 8.16 26.53 26.59
CA LEU A 729 8.28 27.96 26.86
C LEU A 729 7.92 28.30 28.31
N GLY A 730 6.78 27.80 28.80
CA GLY A 730 6.32 28.02 30.17
C GLY A 730 7.30 27.47 31.20
N ASN A 731 7.89 26.31 30.93
CA ASN A 731 8.96 25.74 31.74
C ASN A 731 10.18 26.67 31.80
N ASN A 732 10.67 27.15 30.65
CA ASN A 732 11.77 28.11 30.56
C ASN A 732 11.48 29.42 31.32
N LEU A 733 10.28 30.01 31.13
CA LEU A 733 9.86 31.24 31.79
C LEU A 733 9.74 31.10 33.30
N ARG A 734 9.19 29.98 33.79
CA ARG A 734 9.12 29.68 35.24
C ARG A 734 10.50 29.65 35.87
N PHE A 735 11.49 29.09 35.17
CA PHE A 735 12.86 29.08 35.66
C PHE A 735 13.51 30.47 35.63
N ALA A 736 13.28 31.26 34.58
CA ALA A 736 13.74 32.64 34.49
C ALA A 736 13.13 33.54 35.60
N SER A 737 11.84 33.36 35.91
CA SER A 737 11.17 34.08 37.01
C SER A 737 11.69 33.64 38.38
N ASN A 738 11.99 32.36 38.57
CA ASN A 738 12.56 31.85 39.82
C ASN A 738 13.99 32.35 40.07
N GLN A 739 14.78 32.61 39.02
CA GLN A 739 16.09 33.25 39.14
C GLN A 739 15.96 34.69 39.69
N SER A 740 14.85 35.37 39.35
CA SER A 740 14.47 36.66 39.93
C SER A 740 13.98 36.53 41.37
N ALA A 741 13.24 35.45 41.69
CA ALA A 741 12.73 35.17 43.04
C ALA A 741 13.82 34.73 44.04
N ILE A 742 14.92 34.12 43.56
CA ILE A 742 16.13 33.87 44.36
C ILE A 742 16.81 35.19 44.78
N ILE A 743 16.49 36.31 44.13
CA ILE A 743 17.02 37.66 44.42
C ILE A 743 15.97 38.57 45.11
N GLY A 744 14.69 38.21 45.16
CA GLY A 744 13.67 39.03 45.82
C GLY A 744 12.37 38.27 46.14
N ALA A 745 11.96 38.31 47.40
CA ALA A 745 10.82 37.58 47.93
C ALA A 745 9.44 37.97 47.34
N SER A 746 8.56 36.96 47.31
CA SER A 746 7.08 36.98 47.26
C SER A 746 6.38 37.60 46.04
N SER A 747 5.71 36.77 45.24
CA SER A 747 4.23 36.79 45.08
C SER A 747 3.77 35.80 43.99
N ASN A 748 2.55 35.30 44.18
CA ASN A 748 1.89 34.23 43.42
C ASN A 748 1.83 34.48 41.90
N LEU A 749 2.25 33.48 41.11
CA LEU A 749 1.93 33.39 39.68
C LEU A 749 1.46 31.95 39.38
N PHE A 750 0.19 31.81 38.99
CA PHE A 750 -0.40 30.56 38.52
C PHE A 750 0.16 30.22 37.13
N CYS A 751 0.84 29.09 36.98
CA CYS A 751 1.30 28.58 35.68
C CYS A 751 1.17 27.05 35.59
N VAL A 752 0.87 26.61 34.37
CA VAL A 752 0.64 25.25 33.86
C VAL A 752 1.61 24.21 34.45
N GLY A 753 1.07 23.15 35.05
CA GLY A 753 1.84 22.02 35.55
C GLY A 753 2.35 21.15 34.40
N PHE A 754 3.65 21.20 34.13
CA PHE A 754 4.33 20.35 33.14
C PHE A 754 5.23 19.34 33.87
N PRO A 755 5.23 18.03 33.51
CA PRO A 755 6.13 17.04 34.09
C PRO A 755 7.59 17.18 33.60
N GLY A 756 8.50 16.39 34.16
CA GLY A 756 9.94 16.65 34.24
C GLY A 756 10.72 16.60 32.91
N GLN A 757 11.99 17.02 33.00
CA GLN A 757 12.97 16.95 31.91
C GLN A 757 13.80 15.66 32.01
N ARG A 758 14.11 15.02 30.87
CA ARG A 758 15.10 13.95 30.79
C ARG A 758 16.14 14.30 29.70
N PRO A 759 17.45 14.15 29.96
CA PRO A 759 18.44 14.28 28.89
C PRO A 759 18.26 13.15 27.88
N SER A 760 18.11 13.49 26.60
CA SER A 760 17.95 12.53 25.51
C SER A 760 19.25 11.73 25.31
N ALA A 761 19.15 10.40 25.35
CA ALA A 761 20.19 9.51 24.87
C ALA A 761 19.86 9.09 23.43
N ILE A 762 20.25 9.91 22.45
CA ILE A 762 20.32 9.54 21.03
C ILE A 762 21.74 9.79 20.54
#